data_AF-A0AA51MUH1-F1
#
_entry.id   AF-A0AA51MUH1-F1
#
_cell.length_a   1.000
_cell.length_b   1.000
_cell.length_c   1.000
_cell.angle_alpha   90.00
_cell.angle_beta   90.00
_cell.angle_gamma   90.00
#
_symmetry.space_group_name_H-M   'P 1'
#
loop_
_entity.id
_entity.type
_entity.pdbx_description
1 polymer ?
#
loop_
_entity_poly.entity_id
_entity_poly.type
_entity_poly.pdbx_seq_one_letter_code
_entity_poly.pdbx_strand_id
1 'polypeptide(L)'
;MSKRILSLVLAMVMVLGTFGTVFAADTVTTEAEAGAFLNSVKVLVGDENGNLNLGNKLSRQDAVILVAQLRGEIEAAKNFSKLPTYEDVKIKFYNAPLAWAQDNGLFVGHSEKVFGFGENLTAQQYSRVLFEALGYKVDTTDASDIKYSVVFDKANEEGILKGLELAQTTEITRGQMALMTFNALGLTMKDSKETLAEKLGIEMPEAPAAKELTAEVNDTENLKEVVLELSNAKLVDEDKLVNTNNYKVVDNNVVKATVEGDNVIILLEKALLDGREYKLRVRSIDKAVNKEYKFIARDNTLPKVEDVVVLGEYGIKVITNEPIDIYEGTDRGRNFVVDGKNVAMNVESYGRETILTPYSKETFKDAKTLTITGLTDFAGFKTGKEDFDLEVVKDDVAPKVEDVILRNDKVVEVVFDKDIYIDSVEAYDNRSNVGNISYLSGRHTIFADKATKIDTNRVRYEFNEEFLRTRTDFTIVDVTNHSKVAMEKTNMVAREILDNVEPEIIEKKIEVTNFAKGEAKITLRFDKDVTGFMDKNDDVKFDYTKHIGLYERDVLRRNDVSKDHVDAVKYDVDKNGKLVKDTIIIELHSLKEWKARNTDRDNYYENEMDYVLEVERFASGRNEMYRDYYEFKFRQSTGFSVKEVTVDERRNETHVTMEFTKKVDRNIAEDETNYIFTNTKNARKDVKDLKGRIVTEKNGYEVTLIIPDFKVADYKELRILDVLKDIDGNRLNTETVYNFVAGTISNNANYTITKQADGTFLIEAKKDDVKEITLKTDARETFVVKGNLDKLTINAPNADVEVLDTIEEVVIEAIKGETLTIKGRVKHLVLSTDKLVSVKGITADMKITPNKDVTVKINGEESKLNKDVLVVVDADGKKVTKVDAKANLEAAVTNVEKAVTTGVAIELKVTEDKDIKEADVKAALEAYLTEKAGEDYKVTANNFKVVGDLTISDRNVVSAVFVVKEAKGTESKELIKENIKVIINKAAQEDAE
;
A
#
# COMPACT_ATOMS: atom_id res chain seq x y z
N MET A 1 0.24 0.52 -48.93
CA MET A 1 0.54 0.86 -47.52
C MET A 1 0.77 -0.45 -46.77
N SER A 2 1.75 -0.57 -45.87
CA SER A 2 2.03 -1.84 -45.20
C SER A 2 1.02 -2.08 -44.07
N LYS A 3 0.60 -3.35 -43.87
CA LYS A 3 -0.31 -3.71 -42.77
C LYS A 3 0.22 -3.29 -41.40
N ARG A 4 1.54 -3.24 -41.23
CA ARG A 4 2.22 -2.79 -40.00
C ARG A 4 1.98 -1.31 -39.70
N ILE A 5 1.99 -0.43 -40.71
CA ILE A 5 1.67 1.00 -40.51
C ILE A 5 0.18 1.15 -40.18
N LEU A 6 -0.69 0.37 -40.83
CA LEU A 6 -2.13 0.41 -40.55
C LEU A 6 -2.46 -0.08 -39.13
N SER A 7 -1.84 -1.18 -38.67
CA SER A 7 -1.99 -1.66 -37.29
C SER A 7 -1.37 -0.72 -36.26
N LEU A 8 -0.26 -0.03 -36.57
CA LEU A 8 0.33 0.94 -35.64
C LEU A 8 -0.56 2.18 -35.48
N VAL A 9 -1.10 2.70 -36.60
CA VAL A 9 -2.06 3.81 -36.57
C VAL A 9 -3.36 3.38 -35.88
N LEU A 10 -3.87 2.17 -36.14
CA LEU A 10 -5.08 1.68 -35.48
C LEU A 10 -4.90 1.45 -33.97
N ALA A 11 -3.74 0.94 -33.54
CA ALA A 11 -3.41 0.83 -32.11
C ALA A 11 -3.26 2.22 -31.47
N MET A 12 -2.64 3.18 -32.17
CA MET A 12 -2.52 4.56 -31.69
C MET A 12 -3.88 5.26 -31.60
N VAL A 13 -4.81 5.00 -32.51
CA VAL A 13 -6.20 5.49 -32.43
C VAL A 13 -6.97 4.82 -31.29
N MET A 14 -6.80 3.51 -31.06
CA MET A 14 -7.44 2.82 -29.93
C MET A 14 -6.93 3.32 -28.56
N VAL A 15 -5.62 3.57 -28.42
CA VAL A 15 -5.02 4.15 -27.19
C VAL A 15 -5.42 5.61 -26.97
N LEU A 16 -5.77 6.35 -28.03
CA LEU A 16 -6.34 7.70 -27.92
C LEU A 16 -7.85 7.70 -27.64
N GLY A 17 -8.54 6.56 -27.76
CA GLY A 17 -10.00 6.44 -27.57
C GLY A 17 -10.45 6.08 -26.15
N THR A 18 -9.53 5.75 -25.23
CA THR A 18 -9.86 5.25 -23.88
C THR A 18 -9.94 6.33 -22.80
N PHE A 19 -9.81 7.61 -23.15
CA PHE A 19 -10.05 8.71 -22.22
C PHE A 19 -11.54 8.86 -21.93
N GLY A 20 -11.89 9.14 -20.67
CA GLY A 20 -13.22 9.65 -20.32
C GLY A 20 -13.55 10.85 -21.21
N THR A 21 -14.73 10.85 -21.81
CA THR A 21 -15.05 11.77 -22.91
C THR A 21 -15.08 13.23 -22.46
N VAL A 22 -13.94 13.91 -22.56
CA VAL A 22 -13.92 15.35 -22.82
C VAL A 22 -14.64 15.51 -24.15
N PHE A 23 -15.88 16.00 -24.08
CA PHE A 23 -16.75 16.06 -25.25
C PHE A 23 -16.07 16.84 -26.37
N ALA A 24 -15.79 16.19 -27.50
CA ALA A 24 -15.36 16.86 -28.73
C ALA A 24 -16.37 17.94 -29.22
N ALA A 25 -17.57 17.96 -28.63
CA ALA A 25 -18.55 19.05 -28.73
C ALA A 25 -18.00 20.43 -28.34
N ASP A 26 -17.03 20.55 -27.43
CA ASP A 26 -16.49 21.85 -26.99
C ASP A 26 -15.53 22.51 -27.99
N THR A 27 -15.17 21.80 -29.06
CA THR A 27 -14.23 22.26 -30.10
C THR A 27 -14.91 23.08 -31.21
N VAL A 28 -16.20 22.80 -31.42
CA VAL A 28 -17.03 23.31 -32.51
C VAL A 28 -18.32 23.79 -31.86
N THR A 29 -18.34 25.07 -31.50
CA THR A 29 -19.40 25.67 -30.68
C THR A 29 -20.41 26.46 -31.50
N THR A 30 -20.15 26.64 -32.81
CA THR A 30 -21.00 27.41 -33.72
C THR A 30 -21.65 26.54 -34.81
N GLU A 31 -22.86 26.95 -35.22
CA GLU A 31 -23.59 26.36 -36.36
C GLU A 31 -22.75 26.31 -37.66
N ALA A 32 -21.84 27.27 -37.85
CA ALA A 32 -21.01 27.40 -39.04
C ALA A 32 -19.86 26.39 -39.07
N GLU A 33 -19.18 26.20 -37.93
CA GLU A 33 -18.11 25.21 -37.76
C GLU A 33 -18.67 23.79 -37.86
N ALA A 34 -19.81 23.52 -37.21
CA ALA A 34 -20.49 22.22 -37.30
C ALA A 34 -20.90 21.90 -38.74
N GLY A 35 -21.48 22.88 -39.46
CA GLY A 35 -21.79 22.72 -40.88
C GLY A 35 -20.56 22.42 -41.73
N ALA A 36 -19.44 23.13 -41.51
CA ALA A 36 -18.20 22.92 -42.24
C ALA A 36 -17.59 21.54 -41.98
N PHE A 37 -17.56 21.09 -40.71
CA PHE A 37 -17.09 19.77 -40.33
C PHE A 37 -17.93 18.66 -40.99
N LEU A 38 -19.26 18.70 -40.82
CA LEU A 38 -20.17 17.70 -41.42
C LEU A 38 -20.06 17.63 -42.94
N ASN A 39 -19.69 18.71 -43.62
CA ASN A 39 -19.40 18.71 -45.05
C ASN A 39 -18.05 18.03 -45.37
N SER A 40 -16.99 18.30 -44.60
CA SER A 40 -15.69 17.62 -44.79
C SER A 40 -15.77 16.11 -44.61
N VAL A 41 -16.56 15.63 -43.64
CA VAL A 41 -16.85 14.20 -43.41
C VAL A 41 -18.04 13.69 -44.24
N LYS A 42 -18.54 14.52 -45.17
CA LYS A 42 -19.61 14.25 -46.16
C LYS A 42 -20.98 13.89 -45.60
N VAL A 43 -21.23 14.01 -44.29
CA VAL A 43 -22.55 13.86 -43.65
C VAL A 43 -23.53 14.96 -44.11
N LEU A 44 -23.04 16.15 -44.43
CA LEU A 44 -23.86 17.28 -44.92
C LEU A 44 -23.27 17.89 -46.21
N VAL A 45 -23.74 17.42 -47.37
CA VAL A 45 -23.15 17.77 -48.69
C VAL A 45 -23.68 19.08 -49.30
N GLY A 46 -24.72 19.69 -48.72
CA GLY A 46 -25.31 20.94 -49.23
C GLY A 46 -26.27 20.76 -50.41
N ASP A 47 -26.41 21.80 -51.23
CA ASP A 47 -27.17 21.79 -52.51
C ASP A 47 -26.29 21.43 -53.73
N GLU A 48 -26.86 21.47 -54.94
CA GLU A 48 -26.16 21.17 -56.19
C GLU A 48 -24.93 22.07 -56.47
N ASN A 49 -24.82 23.22 -55.79
CA ASN A 49 -23.69 24.14 -55.88
C ASN A 49 -22.72 24.00 -54.68
N GLY A 50 -22.96 23.05 -53.77
CA GLY A 50 -22.19 22.85 -52.54
C GLY A 50 -22.53 23.83 -51.42
N ASN A 51 -23.60 24.63 -51.53
CA ASN A 51 -23.98 25.52 -50.44
C ASN A 51 -24.70 24.73 -49.34
N LEU A 52 -24.19 24.82 -48.11
CA LEU A 52 -24.78 24.12 -46.97
C LEU A 52 -26.15 24.67 -46.55
N ASN A 53 -26.43 25.92 -46.94
CA ASN A 53 -27.70 26.62 -46.71
C ASN A 53 -28.10 26.65 -45.22
N LEU A 54 -27.14 26.88 -44.32
CA LEU A 54 -27.29 26.76 -42.86
C LEU A 54 -28.44 27.61 -42.28
N GLY A 55 -28.70 28.79 -42.85
CA GLY A 55 -29.81 29.66 -42.43
C GLY A 55 -31.22 29.18 -42.85
N ASN A 56 -31.34 28.24 -43.79
CA ASN A 56 -32.63 27.70 -44.21
C ASN A 56 -33.15 26.71 -43.17
N LYS A 57 -34.47 26.51 -43.10
CA LYS A 57 -35.07 25.49 -42.22
C LYS A 57 -34.74 24.08 -42.71
N LEU A 58 -34.62 23.14 -41.76
CA LEU A 58 -34.45 21.72 -42.08
C LEU A 58 -35.77 21.16 -42.62
N SER A 59 -35.79 20.76 -43.88
CA SER A 59 -36.96 20.10 -44.46
C SER A 59 -37.06 18.65 -43.97
N ARG A 60 -38.31 18.19 -43.81
CA ARG A 60 -38.64 16.86 -43.29
C ARG A 60 -38.13 15.73 -44.19
N GLN A 61 -38.09 15.94 -45.51
CA GLN A 61 -37.52 15.00 -46.46
C GLN A 61 -35.98 14.97 -46.46
N ASP A 62 -35.29 16.06 -46.08
CA ASP A 62 -33.81 16.05 -45.98
C ASP A 62 -33.33 15.27 -44.77
N ALA A 63 -34.08 15.30 -43.65
CA ALA A 63 -33.75 14.50 -42.47
C ALA A 63 -33.85 12.98 -42.71
N VAL A 64 -34.61 12.55 -43.71
CA VAL A 64 -34.64 11.14 -44.16
C VAL A 64 -33.32 10.73 -44.81
N ILE A 65 -32.68 11.65 -45.54
CA ILE A 65 -31.33 11.44 -46.09
C ILE A 65 -30.31 11.43 -44.96
N LEU A 66 -30.41 12.38 -44.01
CA LEU A 66 -29.49 12.45 -42.86
C LEU A 66 -29.57 11.20 -41.97
N VAL A 67 -30.75 10.67 -41.63
CA VAL A 67 -30.84 9.46 -40.80
C VAL A 67 -30.28 8.23 -41.51
N ALA A 68 -30.47 8.11 -42.83
CA ALA A 68 -29.86 7.05 -43.62
C ALA A 68 -28.33 7.16 -43.61
N GLN A 69 -27.80 8.39 -43.64
CA GLN A 69 -26.37 8.63 -43.59
C GLN A 69 -25.76 8.39 -42.21
N LEU A 70 -26.41 8.85 -41.13
CA LEU A 70 -25.99 8.62 -39.74
C LEU A 70 -26.12 7.15 -39.31
N ARG A 71 -26.95 6.34 -39.99
CA ARG A 71 -26.99 4.89 -39.80
C ARG A 71 -25.96 4.12 -40.64
N GLY A 72 -25.23 4.78 -41.54
CA GLY A 72 -24.35 4.13 -42.53
C GLY A 72 -25.10 3.41 -43.67
N GLU A 73 -26.42 3.59 -43.77
CA GLU A 73 -27.32 2.87 -44.67
C GLU A 73 -27.69 3.67 -45.94
N ILE A 74 -27.05 4.81 -46.20
CA ILE A 74 -27.42 5.74 -47.29
C ILE A 74 -27.49 5.09 -48.68
N GLU A 75 -26.61 4.13 -48.99
CA GLU A 75 -26.66 3.40 -50.27
C GLU A 75 -27.78 2.36 -50.31
N ALA A 76 -28.18 1.78 -49.18
CA ALA A 76 -29.36 0.92 -49.10
C ALA A 76 -30.65 1.75 -49.29
N ALA A 77 -30.71 2.95 -48.71
CA ALA A 77 -31.82 3.88 -48.85
C ALA A 77 -31.99 4.40 -50.29
N LYS A 78 -30.89 4.78 -50.97
CA LYS A 78 -30.93 5.22 -52.37
C LYS A 78 -31.36 4.12 -53.35
N ASN A 79 -30.93 2.88 -53.11
CA ASN A 79 -31.19 1.75 -54.00
C ASN A 79 -32.43 0.91 -53.60
N PHE A 80 -33.24 1.43 -52.67
CA PHE A 80 -34.41 0.72 -52.17
C PHE A 80 -35.47 0.52 -53.27
N SER A 81 -35.97 -0.71 -53.41
CA SER A 81 -36.76 -1.13 -54.57
C SER A 81 -38.26 -0.83 -54.47
N LYS A 82 -38.77 -0.50 -53.28
CA LYS A 82 -40.17 -0.13 -53.06
C LYS A 82 -40.40 1.36 -53.33
N LEU A 83 -41.64 1.74 -53.62
CA LEU A 83 -42.12 3.12 -53.60
C LEU A 83 -42.81 3.41 -52.26
N PRO A 84 -42.81 4.66 -51.77
CA PRO A 84 -43.49 5.03 -50.53
C PRO A 84 -45.00 5.02 -50.75
N THR A 85 -45.80 4.84 -49.70
CA THR A 85 -47.28 4.91 -49.81
C THR A 85 -47.80 6.35 -49.89
N TYR A 86 -46.92 7.33 -49.70
CA TYR A 86 -47.25 8.75 -49.64
C TYR A 86 -47.45 9.36 -51.04
N GLU A 87 -48.61 9.97 -51.25
CA GLU A 87 -49.03 10.58 -52.53
C GLU A 87 -48.57 12.03 -52.68
N ASP A 88 -48.10 12.67 -51.60
CA ASP A 88 -47.63 14.06 -51.56
C ASP A 88 -46.14 14.25 -51.94
N VAL A 89 -45.42 13.17 -52.26
CA VAL A 89 -43.99 13.20 -52.62
C VAL A 89 -43.79 13.78 -54.04
N LYS A 90 -43.32 15.02 -54.12
CA LYS A 90 -43.23 15.79 -55.39
C LYS A 90 -41.94 15.55 -56.19
N ILE A 91 -40.87 15.07 -55.54
CA ILE A 91 -39.53 14.97 -56.15
C ILE A 91 -39.07 13.51 -56.10
N LYS A 92 -38.90 12.91 -57.29
CA LYS A 92 -38.59 11.47 -57.47
C LYS A 92 -37.34 10.99 -56.71
N PHE A 93 -36.36 11.87 -56.48
CA PHE A 93 -35.15 11.58 -55.72
C PHE A 93 -35.43 10.98 -54.33
N TYR A 94 -36.45 11.48 -53.64
CA TYR A 94 -36.77 11.03 -52.29
C TYR A 94 -37.60 9.74 -52.26
N ASN A 95 -38.08 9.21 -53.39
CA ASN A 95 -38.97 8.04 -53.39
C ASN A 95 -38.33 6.82 -52.71
N ALA A 96 -37.14 6.40 -53.12
CA ALA A 96 -36.47 5.24 -52.54
C ALA A 96 -36.05 5.48 -51.07
N PRO A 97 -35.41 6.62 -50.70
CA PRO A 97 -35.12 6.92 -49.29
C PRO A 97 -36.35 7.00 -48.38
N LEU A 98 -37.45 7.59 -48.84
CA LEU A 98 -38.71 7.63 -48.08
C LEU A 98 -39.32 6.24 -47.92
N ALA A 99 -39.29 5.42 -48.97
CA ALA A 99 -39.76 4.05 -48.90
C ALA A 99 -38.92 3.20 -47.93
N TRP A 100 -37.59 3.38 -47.92
CA TRP A 100 -36.69 2.73 -46.97
C TRP A 100 -36.97 3.18 -45.53
N ALA A 101 -37.11 4.49 -45.29
CA ALA A 101 -37.39 5.03 -43.95
C ALA A 101 -38.79 4.64 -43.45
N GLN A 102 -39.76 4.48 -44.35
CA GLN A 102 -41.09 3.96 -44.03
C GLN A 102 -41.05 2.47 -43.66
N ASP A 103 -40.32 1.64 -44.42
CA ASP A 103 -40.20 0.19 -44.17
C ASP A 103 -39.47 -0.10 -42.85
N ASN A 104 -38.51 0.74 -42.47
CA ASN A 104 -37.79 0.68 -41.19
C ASN A 104 -38.49 1.41 -40.02
N GLY A 105 -39.67 2.01 -40.23
CA GLY A 105 -40.41 2.71 -39.17
C GLY A 105 -39.77 4.01 -38.66
N LEU A 106 -38.74 4.53 -39.35
CA LEU A 106 -37.96 5.69 -38.93
C LEU A 106 -38.75 7.00 -39.04
N PHE A 107 -39.72 7.08 -39.95
CA PHE A 107 -40.60 8.24 -40.09
C PHE A 107 -42.07 7.80 -40.24
N VAL A 108 -42.96 8.50 -39.54
CA VAL A 108 -44.42 8.34 -39.64
C VAL A 108 -45.01 9.61 -40.25
N GLY A 109 -45.69 9.49 -41.40
CA GLY A 109 -46.43 10.58 -42.03
C GLY A 109 -47.69 10.99 -41.25
N HIS A 110 -48.27 12.16 -41.59
CA HIS A 110 -49.53 12.65 -41.01
C HIS A 110 -50.72 11.71 -41.29
N SER A 111 -50.65 10.92 -42.36
CA SER A 111 -51.57 9.81 -42.64
C SER A 111 -50.89 8.77 -43.54
N GLU A 112 -51.56 7.65 -43.81
CA GLU A 112 -51.08 6.59 -44.73
C GLU A 112 -50.67 7.12 -46.12
N LYS A 113 -51.27 8.24 -46.57
CA LYS A 113 -51.10 8.86 -47.88
C LYS A 113 -50.35 10.19 -47.87
N VAL A 114 -50.06 10.78 -46.70
CA VAL A 114 -49.46 12.11 -46.59
C VAL A 114 -48.26 12.06 -45.66
N PHE A 115 -47.06 12.30 -46.21
CA PHE A 115 -45.81 12.36 -45.47
C PHE A 115 -45.63 13.67 -44.71
N GLY A 116 -46.10 14.79 -45.28
CA GLY A 116 -45.68 16.14 -44.92
C GLY A 116 -44.51 16.63 -45.81
N PHE A 117 -44.56 16.33 -47.11
CA PHE A 117 -43.46 16.62 -48.03
C PHE A 117 -43.31 18.14 -48.28
N GLY A 118 -42.15 18.68 -47.90
CA GLY A 118 -41.84 20.12 -47.94
C GLY A 118 -42.12 20.87 -46.63
N GLU A 119 -42.55 20.18 -45.57
CA GLU A 119 -42.65 20.76 -44.23
C GLU A 119 -41.28 20.82 -43.53
N ASN A 120 -41.17 21.66 -42.50
CA ASN A 120 -39.97 21.79 -41.68
C ASN A 120 -40.05 20.89 -40.45
N LEU A 121 -38.89 20.51 -39.91
CA LEU A 121 -38.80 19.77 -38.64
C LEU A 121 -38.60 20.68 -37.44
N THR A 122 -39.30 20.35 -36.36
CA THR A 122 -39.09 20.93 -35.03
C THR A 122 -37.92 20.27 -34.30
N ALA A 123 -37.35 20.95 -33.31
CA ALA A 123 -36.25 20.45 -32.49
C ALA A 123 -36.57 19.06 -31.89
N GLN A 124 -37.75 18.85 -31.30
CA GLN A 124 -38.18 17.54 -30.79
C GLN A 124 -38.20 16.44 -31.85
N GLN A 125 -38.72 16.76 -33.05
CA GLN A 125 -38.80 15.77 -34.13
C GLN A 125 -37.39 15.41 -34.64
N TYR A 126 -36.44 16.35 -34.63
CA TYR A 126 -35.06 16.07 -35.00
C TYR A 126 -34.27 15.35 -33.89
N SER A 127 -34.50 15.67 -32.61
CA SER A 127 -33.99 14.89 -31.47
C SER A 127 -34.37 13.41 -31.58
N ARG A 128 -35.62 13.09 -31.96
CA ARG A 128 -36.04 11.71 -32.27
C ARG A 128 -35.19 11.09 -33.38
N VAL A 129 -34.92 11.81 -34.47
CA VAL A 129 -34.13 11.30 -35.60
C VAL A 129 -32.69 10.96 -35.18
N LEU A 130 -32.09 11.76 -34.29
CA LEU A 130 -30.75 11.51 -33.76
C LEU A 130 -30.71 10.30 -32.82
N PHE A 131 -31.69 10.15 -31.92
CA PHE A 131 -31.78 8.95 -31.06
C PHE A 131 -31.99 7.65 -31.86
N GLU A 132 -32.78 7.68 -32.94
CA GLU A 132 -32.94 6.53 -33.86
C GLU A 132 -31.66 6.21 -34.66
N ALA A 133 -30.77 7.18 -34.86
CA ALA A 133 -29.43 6.95 -35.42
C ALA A 133 -28.46 6.33 -34.38
N LEU A 134 -28.55 6.80 -33.13
CA LEU A 134 -27.88 6.23 -31.94
C LEU A 134 -28.41 4.85 -31.52
N GLY A 135 -29.44 4.32 -32.19
CA GLY A 135 -29.99 2.98 -31.96
C GLY A 135 -31.10 2.89 -30.91
N TYR A 136 -31.55 4.02 -30.36
CA TYR A 136 -32.71 4.07 -29.46
C TYR A 136 -34.02 4.12 -30.25
N LYS A 137 -34.93 3.20 -29.94
CA LYS A 137 -36.28 3.21 -30.50
C LYS A 137 -37.14 4.25 -29.80
N VAL A 138 -37.59 5.27 -30.55
CA VAL A 138 -38.39 6.38 -30.03
C VAL A 138 -39.82 6.31 -30.54
N ASP A 139 -40.78 6.08 -29.65
CA ASP A 139 -42.20 5.89 -29.99
C ASP A 139 -43.11 6.39 -28.85
N THR A 140 -44.42 6.34 -29.07
CA THR A 140 -45.48 6.65 -28.10
C THR A 140 -45.92 5.44 -27.27
N THR A 141 -45.46 4.23 -27.62
CA THR A 141 -45.83 2.97 -26.96
C THR A 141 -44.92 2.66 -25.76
N ASP A 142 -45.39 1.86 -24.80
CA ASP A 142 -44.57 1.39 -23.66
C ASP A 142 -43.43 0.42 -24.07
N ALA A 143 -43.33 0.07 -25.36
CA ALA A 143 -42.25 -0.73 -25.94
C ALA A 143 -41.21 0.12 -26.70
N SER A 144 -41.12 1.41 -26.39
CA SER A 144 -40.04 2.33 -26.79
C SER A 144 -38.91 2.32 -25.77
N ASP A 145 -37.67 2.52 -26.21
CA ASP A 145 -36.55 2.83 -25.29
C ASP A 145 -36.71 4.24 -24.70
N ILE A 146 -37.14 5.20 -25.53
CA ILE A 146 -37.41 6.59 -25.14
C ILE A 146 -38.82 6.97 -25.60
N LYS A 147 -39.66 7.44 -24.66
CA LYS A 147 -41.00 7.92 -25.00
C LYS A 147 -40.92 9.25 -25.74
N TYR A 148 -41.63 9.36 -26.86
CA TYR A 148 -41.64 10.56 -27.70
C TYR A 148 -41.99 11.85 -26.94
N SER A 149 -42.82 11.78 -25.90
CA SER A 149 -43.21 12.93 -25.08
C SER A 149 -42.06 13.57 -24.30
N VAL A 150 -40.98 12.83 -24.01
CA VAL A 150 -39.81 13.31 -23.23
C VAL A 150 -38.51 13.35 -24.06
N VAL A 151 -38.58 13.04 -25.36
CA VAL A 151 -37.38 12.94 -26.22
C VAL A 151 -36.60 14.25 -26.33
N PHE A 152 -37.27 15.40 -26.18
CA PHE A 152 -36.61 16.70 -26.21
C PHE A 152 -35.81 16.95 -24.92
N ASP A 153 -36.41 16.68 -23.76
CA ASP A 153 -35.75 16.81 -22.46
C ASP A 153 -34.56 15.84 -22.37
N LYS A 154 -34.73 14.60 -22.86
CA LYS A 154 -33.64 13.62 -22.92
C LYS A 154 -32.53 14.04 -23.89
N ALA A 155 -32.85 14.67 -25.02
CA ALA A 155 -31.84 15.24 -25.91
C ALA A 155 -31.08 16.43 -25.28
N ASN A 156 -31.70 17.15 -24.34
CA ASN A 156 -31.01 18.19 -23.58
C ASN A 156 -30.07 17.57 -22.53
N GLU A 157 -30.53 16.55 -21.82
CA GLU A 157 -29.76 15.78 -20.83
C GLU A 157 -28.52 15.11 -21.45
N GLU A 158 -28.69 14.43 -22.58
CA GLU A 158 -27.61 13.76 -23.34
C GLU A 158 -26.74 14.74 -24.17
N GLY A 159 -26.86 16.05 -23.96
CA GLY A 159 -25.99 17.04 -24.61
C GLY A 159 -26.21 17.27 -26.11
N ILE A 160 -27.19 16.63 -26.77
CA ILE A 160 -27.51 16.87 -28.19
C ILE A 160 -27.81 18.35 -28.46
N LEU A 161 -28.43 19.05 -27.51
CA LEU A 161 -28.77 20.47 -27.59
C LEU A 161 -27.67 21.41 -27.05
N LYS A 162 -26.47 20.92 -26.73
CA LYS A 162 -25.35 21.74 -26.24
C LYS A 162 -25.02 22.86 -27.24
N GLY A 163 -24.93 24.09 -26.71
CA GLY A 163 -24.71 25.31 -27.52
C GLY A 163 -25.98 25.92 -28.15
N LEU A 164 -27.18 25.40 -27.90
CA LEU A 164 -28.42 25.85 -28.53
C LEU A 164 -29.54 26.19 -27.53
N GLU A 165 -30.04 27.43 -27.55
CA GLU A 165 -31.25 27.84 -26.84
C GLU A 165 -32.49 27.61 -27.71
N LEU A 166 -33.09 26.41 -27.62
CA LEU A 166 -34.26 26.01 -28.41
C LEU A 166 -35.43 25.60 -27.51
N ALA A 167 -36.66 25.85 -27.98
CA ALA A 167 -37.87 25.23 -27.43
C ALA A 167 -38.27 24.01 -28.26
N GLN A 168 -38.88 23.02 -27.62
CA GLN A 168 -39.36 21.74 -28.19
C GLN A 168 -40.04 21.87 -29.57
N THR A 169 -40.89 22.88 -29.75
CA THR A 169 -41.71 23.14 -30.95
C THR A 169 -41.04 24.04 -32.00
N THR A 170 -39.79 24.46 -31.79
CA THR A 170 -39.08 25.38 -32.69
C THR A 170 -38.68 24.66 -33.98
N GLU A 171 -39.13 25.14 -35.14
CA GLU A 171 -38.59 24.70 -36.43
C GLU A 171 -37.10 25.05 -36.53
N ILE A 172 -36.22 24.06 -36.70
CA ILE A 172 -34.77 24.28 -36.66
C ILE A 172 -34.19 24.72 -38.01
N THR A 173 -33.14 25.54 -37.97
CA THR A 173 -32.31 25.83 -39.15
C THR A 173 -31.39 24.64 -39.49
N ARG A 174 -30.81 24.63 -40.69
CA ARG A 174 -29.80 23.65 -41.10
C ARG A 174 -28.48 23.81 -40.34
N GLY A 175 -28.20 25.00 -39.79
CA GLY A 175 -27.09 25.25 -38.88
C GLY A 175 -27.32 24.69 -37.47
N GLN A 176 -28.51 24.92 -36.90
CA GLN A 176 -28.95 24.32 -35.64
C GLN A 176 -28.98 22.79 -35.74
N MET A 177 -29.52 22.27 -36.86
CA MET A 177 -29.45 20.85 -37.21
C MET A 177 -28.00 20.35 -37.21
N ALA A 178 -27.08 21.05 -37.89
CA ALA A 178 -25.68 20.65 -37.98
C ALA A 178 -25.00 20.58 -36.61
N LEU A 179 -25.25 21.55 -35.71
CA LEU A 179 -24.69 21.51 -34.36
C LEU A 179 -25.31 20.36 -33.53
N MET A 180 -26.62 20.12 -33.64
CA MET A 180 -27.25 18.94 -33.02
C MET A 180 -26.69 17.61 -33.55
N THR A 181 -26.43 17.50 -34.86
CA THR A 181 -25.79 16.32 -35.46
C THR A 181 -24.36 16.15 -34.95
N PHE A 182 -23.59 17.24 -34.89
CA PHE A 182 -22.21 17.22 -34.42
C PHE A 182 -22.11 16.76 -32.97
N ASN A 183 -22.96 17.29 -32.09
CA ASN A 183 -23.07 16.84 -30.70
C ASN A 183 -23.40 15.33 -30.64
N ALA A 184 -24.36 14.87 -31.44
CA ALA A 184 -24.76 13.46 -31.49
C ALA A 184 -23.69 12.52 -32.07
N LEU A 185 -22.77 13.00 -32.92
CA LEU A 185 -21.62 12.21 -33.38
C LEU A 185 -20.70 11.82 -32.21
N GLY A 186 -20.55 12.69 -31.22
CA GLY A 186 -19.75 12.45 -30.01
C GLY A 186 -20.44 11.61 -28.93
N LEU A 187 -21.66 11.10 -29.16
CA LEU A 187 -22.39 10.26 -28.19
C LEU A 187 -22.20 8.77 -28.49
N THR A 188 -22.16 7.96 -27.42
CA THR A 188 -22.10 6.51 -27.50
C THR A 188 -23.39 5.93 -28.10
N MET A 189 -23.24 4.92 -28.95
CA MET A 189 -24.32 4.11 -29.47
C MET A 189 -25.02 3.33 -28.34
N LYS A 190 -26.34 3.12 -28.46
CA LYS A 190 -27.10 2.29 -27.52
C LYS A 190 -26.46 0.91 -27.36
N ASP A 191 -26.29 0.48 -26.10
CA ASP A 191 -25.72 -0.81 -25.71
C ASP A 191 -24.27 -1.05 -26.22
N SER A 192 -23.51 0.02 -26.51
CA SER A 192 -22.12 -0.03 -26.99
C SER A 192 -21.25 1.06 -26.33
N LYS A 193 -19.93 0.85 -26.32
CA LYS A 193 -18.94 1.90 -25.98
C LYS A 193 -18.56 2.77 -27.20
N GLU A 194 -18.83 2.29 -28.41
CA GLU A 194 -18.52 2.97 -29.68
C GLU A 194 -19.42 4.20 -29.86
N THR A 195 -18.84 5.34 -30.19
CA THR A 195 -19.55 6.56 -30.56
C THR A 195 -20.19 6.48 -31.95
N LEU A 196 -21.19 7.33 -32.22
CA LEU A 196 -21.77 7.44 -33.55
C LEU A 196 -20.73 7.87 -34.60
N ALA A 197 -19.72 8.66 -34.22
CA ALA A 197 -18.58 9.01 -35.07
C ALA A 197 -17.73 7.78 -35.42
N GLU A 198 -17.27 7.01 -34.42
CA GLU A 198 -16.44 5.81 -34.62
C GLU A 198 -17.15 4.77 -35.48
N LYS A 199 -18.43 4.50 -35.21
CA LYS A 199 -19.29 3.60 -36.00
C LYS A 199 -19.36 3.99 -37.49
N LEU A 200 -19.26 5.29 -37.79
CA LEU A 200 -19.27 5.83 -39.14
C LEU A 200 -17.86 5.97 -39.75
N GLY A 201 -16.80 5.66 -39.00
CA GLY A 201 -15.41 5.89 -39.39
C GLY A 201 -15.06 7.37 -39.52
N ILE A 202 -15.66 8.22 -38.69
CA ILE A 202 -15.47 9.68 -38.67
C ILE A 202 -14.51 10.05 -37.55
N GLU A 203 -13.38 10.65 -37.91
CA GLU A 203 -12.47 11.31 -36.95
C GLU A 203 -13.09 12.64 -36.51
N MET A 204 -13.38 12.77 -35.21
CA MET A 204 -13.85 14.02 -34.60
C MET A 204 -12.68 15.02 -34.43
N PRO A 205 -12.93 16.34 -34.48
CA PRO A 205 -11.87 17.33 -34.34
C PRO A 205 -11.35 17.37 -32.89
N GLU A 206 -10.03 17.31 -32.72
CA GLU A 206 -9.36 17.53 -31.43
C GLU A 206 -9.58 18.96 -30.92
N ALA A 207 -9.60 19.12 -29.60
CA ALA A 207 -9.74 20.44 -28.99
C ALA A 207 -8.53 21.33 -29.30
N PRO A 208 -8.73 22.64 -29.56
CA PRO A 208 -7.62 23.56 -29.71
C PRO A 208 -6.88 23.66 -28.36
N ALA A 209 -5.73 22.99 -28.27
CA ALA A 209 -4.95 22.85 -27.05
C ALA A 209 -4.77 24.19 -26.33
N ALA A 210 -4.99 24.20 -25.00
CA ALA A 210 -5.01 25.45 -24.25
C ALA A 210 -3.68 26.20 -24.37
N LYS A 211 -3.76 27.53 -24.49
CA LYS A 211 -2.58 28.41 -24.63
C LYS A 211 -2.00 28.86 -23.29
N GLU A 212 -2.80 28.78 -22.25
CA GLU A 212 -2.40 29.08 -20.87
C GLU A 212 -2.53 27.80 -20.04
N LEU A 213 -1.50 27.53 -19.24
CA LEU A 213 -1.47 26.39 -18.35
C LEU A 213 -2.27 26.70 -17.08
N THR A 214 -3.32 25.94 -16.84
CA THR A 214 -4.02 25.86 -15.56
C THR A 214 -4.05 24.41 -15.12
N ALA A 215 -4.37 24.19 -13.84
CA ALA A 215 -4.59 22.85 -13.33
C ALA A 215 -5.63 22.86 -12.21
N GLU A 216 -6.30 21.73 -12.09
CA GLU A 216 -7.27 21.40 -11.04
C GLU A 216 -7.14 19.95 -10.58
N VAL A 217 -7.74 19.65 -9.44
CA VAL A 217 -7.82 18.31 -8.86
C VAL A 217 -9.26 18.19 -8.39
N ASN A 218 -10.02 17.33 -9.05
CA ASN A 218 -11.39 17.02 -8.66
C ASN A 218 -11.38 16.06 -7.46
N ASP A 219 -12.53 15.87 -6.81
CA ASP A 219 -12.69 14.82 -5.80
C ASP A 219 -12.35 13.47 -6.45
N THR A 220 -11.43 12.69 -5.84
CA THR A 220 -10.93 11.46 -6.48
C THR A 220 -11.92 10.32 -6.26
N GLU A 221 -12.33 9.69 -7.35
CA GLU A 221 -13.19 8.50 -7.35
C GLU A 221 -12.42 7.22 -7.00
N ASN A 222 -11.10 7.27 -6.83
CA ASN A 222 -10.24 6.10 -6.58
C ASN A 222 -9.43 6.29 -5.28
N LEU A 223 -9.46 5.33 -4.36
CA LEU A 223 -8.70 5.47 -3.09
C LEU A 223 -7.17 5.33 -3.22
N LYS A 224 -6.62 4.96 -4.38
CA LYS A 224 -5.18 4.67 -4.55
C LYS A 224 -4.40 5.70 -5.35
N GLU A 225 -5.08 6.66 -5.96
CA GLU A 225 -4.49 7.64 -6.87
C GLU A 225 -5.19 8.99 -6.78
N VAL A 226 -4.50 10.02 -7.25
CA VAL A 226 -5.02 11.39 -7.37
C VAL A 226 -4.77 11.85 -8.79
N VAL A 227 -5.78 12.42 -9.45
CA VAL A 227 -5.65 12.96 -10.80
C VAL A 227 -5.45 14.47 -10.73
N LEU A 228 -4.34 14.95 -11.29
CA LEU A 228 -4.10 16.37 -11.54
C LEU A 228 -4.41 16.64 -13.00
N GLU A 229 -5.54 17.29 -13.25
CA GLU A 229 -6.00 17.65 -14.59
C GLU A 229 -5.32 18.96 -15.01
N LEU A 230 -4.59 18.95 -16.15
CA LEU A 230 -3.97 20.15 -16.71
C LEU A 230 -4.81 20.65 -17.90
N SER A 231 -4.77 21.95 -18.18
CA SER A 231 -5.43 22.48 -19.39
C SER A 231 -4.73 22.09 -20.70
N ASN A 232 -3.43 21.76 -20.62
CA ASN A 232 -2.58 21.29 -21.70
C ASN A 232 -1.23 20.82 -21.13
N ALA A 233 -1.04 19.51 -20.96
CA ALA A 233 0.20 18.92 -20.43
C ALA A 233 1.41 19.23 -21.31
N LYS A 234 1.21 19.41 -22.63
CA LYS A 234 2.29 19.69 -23.61
C LYS A 234 2.90 21.10 -23.47
N LEU A 235 2.35 21.96 -22.61
CA LEU A 235 3.00 23.22 -22.20
C LEU A 235 4.08 23.01 -21.13
N VAL A 236 4.14 21.81 -20.54
CA VAL A 236 5.07 21.44 -19.47
C VAL A 236 6.06 20.41 -19.98
N ASP A 237 7.26 20.46 -19.41
CA ASP A 237 8.27 19.41 -19.55
C ASP A 237 7.78 18.11 -18.87
N GLU A 238 7.54 17.06 -19.66
CA GLU A 238 7.01 15.78 -19.21
C GLU A 238 7.86 15.17 -18.07
N ASP A 239 9.19 15.36 -18.09
CA ASP A 239 10.09 14.88 -17.04
C ASP A 239 9.75 15.47 -15.65
N LYS A 240 9.17 16.67 -15.61
CA LYS A 240 8.67 17.28 -14.38
C LYS A 240 7.31 16.72 -13.98
N LEU A 241 6.47 16.36 -14.96
CA LEU A 241 5.16 15.76 -14.69
C LEU A 241 5.29 14.34 -14.13
N VAL A 242 6.25 13.55 -14.61
CA VAL A 242 6.49 12.17 -14.13
C VAL A 242 7.43 12.07 -12.92
N ASN A 243 8.04 13.17 -12.47
CA ASN A 243 8.89 13.18 -11.29
C ASN A 243 8.04 13.20 -10.00
N THR A 244 7.96 12.05 -9.32
CA THR A 244 7.16 11.87 -8.09
C THR A 244 7.50 12.89 -6.99
N ASN A 245 8.74 13.37 -6.92
CA ASN A 245 9.17 14.38 -5.95
C ASN A 245 8.46 15.74 -6.09
N ASN A 246 7.83 16.02 -7.24
CA ASN A 246 7.06 17.24 -7.48
C ASN A 246 5.66 17.22 -6.86
N TYR A 247 5.26 16.08 -6.27
CA TYR A 247 3.96 15.86 -5.64
C TYR A 247 4.13 15.46 -4.17
N LYS A 248 3.20 15.89 -3.33
CA LYS A 248 3.14 15.50 -1.92
C LYS A 248 1.70 15.43 -1.42
N VAL A 249 1.33 14.32 -0.81
CA VAL A 249 0.05 14.13 -0.10
C VAL A 249 0.36 13.91 1.38
N VAL A 250 -0.44 14.49 2.27
CA VAL A 250 -0.21 14.36 3.73
C VAL A 250 -0.39 12.90 4.15
N ASP A 251 0.49 12.41 5.03
CA ASP A 251 0.57 11.02 5.53
C ASP A 251 0.86 9.92 4.46
N ASN A 252 1.17 10.27 3.20
CA ASN A 252 1.26 9.32 2.09
C ASN A 252 2.41 9.62 1.10
N ASN A 253 3.09 8.57 0.62
CA ASN A 253 4.18 8.69 -0.36
C ASN A 253 3.63 8.53 -1.79
N VAL A 254 4.22 9.26 -2.75
CA VAL A 254 3.90 9.12 -4.18
C VAL A 254 4.85 8.09 -4.80
N VAL A 255 4.29 7.02 -5.35
CA VAL A 255 5.05 5.87 -5.90
C VAL A 255 5.35 6.04 -7.38
N LYS A 256 4.38 6.55 -8.16
CA LYS A 256 4.45 6.74 -9.61
C LYS A 256 3.63 7.98 -10.00
N ALA A 257 4.07 8.69 -11.03
CA ALA A 257 3.30 9.73 -11.69
C ALA A 257 3.31 9.44 -13.20
N THR A 258 2.15 9.26 -13.80
CA THR A 258 1.97 8.96 -15.23
C THR A 258 1.29 10.15 -15.90
N VAL A 259 1.73 10.55 -17.10
CA VAL A 259 0.98 11.50 -17.93
C VAL A 259 0.09 10.71 -18.88
N GLU A 260 -1.22 10.93 -18.78
CA GLU A 260 -2.24 10.31 -19.62
C GLU A 260 -3.09 11.41 -20.24
N GLY A 261 -2.84 11.73 -21.52
CA GLY A 261 -3.45 12.87 -22.18
C GLY A 261 -2.97 14.19 -21.57
N ASP A 262 -3.90 15.00 -21.06
CA ASP A 262 -3.60 16.21 -20.29
C ASP A 262 -3.64 16.00 -18.76
N ASN A 263 -3.86 14.76 -18.31
CA ASN A 263 -3.92 14.42 -16.88
C ASN A 263 -2.59 13.87 -16.38
N VAL A 264 -2.27 14.13 -15.11
CA VAL A 264 -1.24 13.40 -14.37
C VAL A 264 -1.89 12.50 -13.32
N ILE A 265 -1.75 11.19 -13.48
CA ILE A 265 -2.22 10.20 -12.51
C ILE A 265 -1.11 9.94 -11.49
N ILE A 266 -1.38 10.26 -10.23
CA ILE A 266 -0.42 10.24 -9.13
C ILE A 266 -0.76 9.04 -8.22
N LEU A 267 -0.03 7.94 -8.37
CA LEU A 267 -0.22 6.70 -7.61
C LEU A 267 0.38 6.82 -6.20
N LEU A 268 -0.38 6.40 -5.19
CA LEU A 268 -0.02 6.52 -3.78
C LEU A 268 0.37 5.18 -3.13
N GLU A 269 1.32 5.23 -2.20
CA GLU A 269 1.83 4.06 -1.48
C GLU A 269 0.76 3.42 -0.59
N LYS A 270 0.00 4.25 0.15
CA LYS A 270 -1.11 3.83 1.02
C LYS A 270 -2.43 4.19 0.37
N ALA A 271 -3.48 3.42 0.64
CA ALA A 271 -4.83 3.82 0.25
C ALA A 271 -5.25 5.04 1.08
N LEU A 272 -5.99 5.94 0.45
CA LEU A 272 -6.70 7.04 1.08
C LEU A 272 -7.90 6.50 1.86
N LEU A 273 -8.38 7.28 2.82
CA LEU A 273 -9.60 6.98 3.55
C LEU A 273 -10.79 7.60 2.80
N ASP A 274 -11.77 6.76 2.46
CA ASP A 274 -13.03 7.19 1.88
C ASP A 274 -13.73 8.26 2.76
N GLY A 275 -14.32 9.27 2.11
CA GLY A 275 -14.96 10.43 2.70
C GLY A 275 -14.04 11.57 3.18
N ARG A 276 -12.72 11.35 3.32
CA ARG A 276 -11.78 12.32 3.93
C ARG A 276 -11.28 13.38 2.94
N GLU A 277 -11.18 14.63 3.41
CA GLU A 277 -10.49 15.71 2.70
C GLU A 277 -8.96 15.54 2.81
N TYR A 278 -8.29 15.61 1.68
CA TYR A 278 -6.84 15.57 1.53
C TYR A 278 -6.32 16.83 0.83
N LYS A 279 -5.00 16.98 0.85
CA LYS A 279 -4.29 18.01 0.10
C LYS A 279 -3.21 17.38 -0.77
N LEU A 280 -3.23 17.70 -2.05
CA LEU A 280 -2.11 17.49 -2.97
C LEU A 280 -1.33 18.80 -3.08
N ARG A 281 -0.06 18.82 -2.67
CA ARG A 281 0.87 19.91 -2.96
C ARG A 281 1.62 19.58 -4.24
N VAL A 282 1.55 20.48 -5.22
CA VAL A 282 2.34 20.45 -6.46
C VAL A 282 3.45 21.50 -6.37
N ARG A 283 4.69 21.13 -6.72
CA ARG A 283 5.88 21.98 -6.64
C ARG A 283 6.85 21.71 -7.80
N SER A 284 7.68 22.69 -8.14
CA SER A 284 8.77 22.58 -9.13
C SER A 284 8.37 22.21 -10.58
N ILE A 285 7.08 22.16 -10.90
CA ILE A 285 6.57 21.91 -12.26
C ILE A 285 6.59 23.22 -13.07
N ASP A 286 5.56 24.04 -12.86
CA ASP A 286 5.43 25.39 -13.41
C ASP A 286 4.75 26.31 -12.38
N LYS A 287 5.06 27.62 -12.41
CA LYS A 287 4.50 28.61 -11.48
C LYS A 287 2.97 28.68 -11.51
N ALA A 288 2.32 28.40 -12.64
CA ALA A 288 0.86 28.41 -12.75
C ALA A 288 0.19 27.25 -11.98
N VAL A 289 0.87 26.11 -11.85
CA VAL A 289 0.34 24.88 -11.23
C VAL A 289 0.92 24.58 -9.85
N ASN A 290 2.04 25.21 -9.47
CA ASN A 290 2.68 25.03 -8.16
C ASN A 290 1.86 25.66 -7.02
N LYS A 291 0.91 24.90 -6.46
CA LYS A 291 0.05 25.28 -5.32
C LYS A 291 -0.43 24.04 -4.55
N GLU A 292 -1.18 24.26 -3.47
CA GLU A 292 -1.94 23.21 -2.79
C GLU A 292 -3.35 23.11 -3.38
N TYR A 293 -3.77 21.89 -3.68
CA TYR A 293 -5.09 21.51 -4.14
C TYR A 293 -5.79 20.71 -3.05
N LYS A 294 -7.04 21.04 -2.75
CA LYS A 294 -7.91 20.26 -1.85
C LYS A 294 -8.77 19.33 -2.70
N PHE A 295 -8.96 18.12 -2.22
CA PHE A 295 -9.85 17.14 -2.82
C PHE A 295 -10.37 16.20 -1.73
N ILE A 296 -11.54 15.61 -1.93
CA ILE A 296 -12.07 14.54 -1.09
C ILE A 296 -11.84 13.21 -1.81
N ALA A 297 -11.41 12.18 -1.10
CA ALA A 297 -11.42 10.81 -1.64
C ALA A 297 -12.82 10.22 -1.45
N ARG A 298 -13.52 9.85 -2.53
CA ARG A 298 -14.88 9.30 -2.50
C ARG A 298 -15.05 8.21 -3.54
N ASP A 299 -14.69 7.00 -3.15
CA ASP A 299 -14.72 5.86 -4.06
C ASP A 299 -16.11 5.24 -4.13
N ASN A 300 -16.71 5.35 -5.31
CA ASN A 300 -18.04 4.86 -5.64
C ASN A 300 -18.06 4.16 -7.00
N THR A 301 -16.89 3.94 -7.58
CA THR A 301 -16.71 3.38 -8.91
C THR A 301 -16.54 1.87 -8.77
N LEU A 302 -17.03 1.12 -9.76
CA LEU A 302 -16.81 -0.32 -9.77
C LEU A 302 -15.54 -0.62 -10.57
N PRO A 303 -14.59 -1.40 -10.01
CA PRO A 303 -13.42 -1.82 -10.75
C PRO A 303 -13.85 -2.65 -11.94
N LYS A 304 -13.14 -2.46 -13.03
CA LYS A 304 -13.50 -2.91 -14.37
C LYS A 304 -12.24 -3.19 -15.17
N VAL A 305 -12.26 -4.29 -15.89
CA VAL A 305 -11.20 -4.58 -16.87
C VAL A 305 -11.51 -3.81 -18.15
N GLU A 306 -10.54 -3.01 -18.58
CA GLU A 306 -10.65 -2.21 -19.81
C GLU A 306 -10.09 -2.97 -21.01
N ASP A 307 -8.95 -3.65 -20.83
CA ASP A 307 -8.29 -4.44 -21.86
C ASP A 307 -7.46 -5.61 -21.30
N VAL A 308 -7.19 -6.61 -22.14
CA VAL A 308 -6.33 -7.76 -21.87
C VAL A 308 -5.38 -7.97 -23.07
N VAL A 309 -4.12 -7.57 -22.90
CA VAL A 309 -3.09 -7.59 -23.95
C VAL A 309 -2.15 -8.77 -23.75
N VAL A 310 -2.03 -9.65 -24.75
CA VAL A 310 -1.00 -10.70 -24.72
C VAL A 310 0.36 -10.11 -25.09
N LEU A 311 1.34 -10.23 -24.19
CA LEU A 311 2.71 -9.71 -24.37
C LEU A 311 3.65 -10.76 -24.98
N GLY A 312 3.27 -12.03 -24.94
CA GLY A 312 4.03 -13.17 -25.47
C GLY A 312 3.68 -14.47 -24.77
N GLU A 313 4.49 -15.51 -24.99
CA GLU A 313 4.28 -16.84 -24.41
C GLU A 313 4.38 -16.89 -22.87
N TYR A 314 4.91 -15.85 -22.24
CA TYR A 314 5.14 -15.75 -20.78
C TYR A 314 4.50 -14.50 -20.13
N GLY A 315 3.64 -13.76 -20.84
CA GLY A 315 3.07 -12.51 -20.29
C GLY A 315 1.70 -12.16 -20.84
N ILE A 316 0.79 -11.84 -19.93
CA ILE A 316 -0.50 -11.20 -20.23
C ILE A 316 -0.60 -9.95 -19.37
N LYS A 317 -0.84 -8.78 -19.99
CA LYS A 317 -1.17 -7.54 -19.30
C LYS A 317 -2.69 -7.41 -19.19
N VAL A 318 -3.18 -7.10 -18.01
CA VAL A 318 -4.57 -6.73 -17.73
C VAL A 318 -4.55 -5.24 -17.37
N ILE A 319 -5.41 -4.45 -18.02
CA ILE A 319 -5.56 -3.02 -17.77
C ILE A 319 -6.92 -2.79 -17.11
N THR A 320 -6.95 -2.03 -16.02
CA THR A 320 -8.17 -1.67 -15.28
C THR A 320 -8.36 -0.16 -15.22
N ASN A 321 -9.61 0.29 -15.04
CA ASN A 321 -9.96 1.71 -14.92
C ASN A 321 -9.33 2.40 -13.68
N GLU A 322 -8.88 1.60 -12.71
CA GLU A 322 -8.36 2.02 -11.41
C GLU A 322 -7.37 0.98 -10.85
N PRO A 323 -6.53 1.32 -9.85
CA PRO A 323 -5.61 0.37 -9.23
C PRO A 323 -6.34 -0.67 -8.35
N ILE A 324 -5.99 -1.95 -8.52
CA ILE A 324 -6.61 -3.10 -7.82
C ILE A 324 -5.78 -3.51 -6.57
N ASP A 325 -6.44 -3.83 -5.45
CA ASP A 325 -5.81 -4.47 -4.30
C ASP A 325 -5.57 -5.97 -4.57
N ILE A 326 -4.37 -6.27 -5.04
CA ILE A 326 -3.88 -7.64 -5.28
C ILE A 326 -3.33 -8.33 -4.01
N TYR A 327 -3.48 -7.74 -2.83
CA TYR A 327 -2.88 -8.21 -1.57
C TYR A 327 -3.90 -8.61 -0.49
N GLU A 328 -5.13 -8.09 -0.50
CA GLU A 328 -6.22 -8.65 0.32
C GLU A 328 -6.58 -10.09 -0.13
N GLY A 329 -6.33 -11.08 0.74
CA GLY A 329 -6.83 -12.46 0.53
C GLY A 329 -5.82 -13.52 0.06
N THR A 330 -4.56 -13.43 0.53
CA THR A 330 -3.52 -14.48 0.64
C THR A 330 -3.02 -15.24 -0.59
N ASP A 331 -3.76 -15.33 -1.69
CA ASP A 331 -3.43 -16.20 -2.82
C ASP A 331 -3.38 -15.39 -4.13
N ARG A 332 -2.24 -14.73 -4.36
CA ARG A 332 -1.95 -14.03 -5.62
C ARG A 332 -2.25 -14.95 -6.81
N GLY A 333 -3.08 -14.47 -7.73
CA GLY A 333 -3.42 -15.20 -8.96
C GLY A 333 -4.78 -15.92 -8.97
N ARG A 334 -5.46 -16.15 -7.83
CA ARG A 334 -6.76 -16.89 -7.84
C ARG A 334 -7.87 -16.23 -8.66
N ASN A 335 -7.81 -14.90 -8.82
CA ASN A 335 -8.76 -14.13 -9.60
C ASN A 335 -8.59 -14.31 -11.12
N PHE A 336 -7.45 -14.87 -11.56
CA PHE A 336 -7.04 -15.05 -12.95
C PHE A 336 -7.00 -16.54 -13.29
N VAL A 337 -7.99 -17.00 -14.06
CA VAL A 337 -8.22 -18.41 -14.38
C VAL A 337 -8.02 -18.63 -15.87
N VAL A 338 -7.05 -19.47 -16.24
CA VAL A 338 -6.69 -19.71 -17.65
C VAL A 338 -7.30 -21.03 -18.10
N ASP A 339 -8.08 -21.01 -19.18
CA ASP A 339 -8.82 -22.18 -19.70
C ASP A 339 -9.60 -22.96 -18.63
N GLY A 340 -10.25 -22.22 -17.71
CA GLY A 340 -11.02 -22.77 -16.59
C GLY A 340 -10.17 -23.41 -15.48
N LYS A 341 -8.85 -23.18 -15.46
CA LYS A 341 -7.92 -23.73 -14.45
C LYS A 341 -7.14 -22.61 -13.77
N ASN A 342 -6.88 -22.77 -12.47
CA ASN A 342 -5.94 -21.92 -11.76
C ASN A 342 -4.51 -22.26 -12.22
N VAL A 343 -3.81 -21.29 -12.79
CA VAL A 343 -2.40 -21.40 -13.15
C VAL A 343 -1.57 -20.66 -12.10
N ALA A 344 -0.53 -21.29 -11.58
CA ALA A 344 0.35 -20.65 -10.62
C ALA A 344 1.23 -19.62 -11.35
N MET A 345 1.08 -18.35 -10.98
CA MET A 345 1.71 -17.21 -11.67
C MET A 345 2.22 -16.15 -10.68
N ASN A 346 3.28 -15.46 -11.07
CA ASN A 346 3.63 -14.17 -10.50
C ASN A 346 2.64 -13.12 -11.01
N VAL A 347 2.29 -12.17 -10.15
CA VAL A 347 1.38 -11.06 -10.46
C VAL A 347 2.07 -9.78 -10.05
N GLU A 348 2.45 -8.98 -11.05
CA GLU A 348 3.06 -7.66 -10.89
C GLU A 348 1.98 -6.60 -11.12
N SER A 349 1.85 -5.59 -10.25
CA SER A 349 0.94 -4.45 -10.47
C SER A 349 1.73 -3.15 -10.42
N TYR A 350 1.45 -2.27 -11.38
CA TYR A 350 2.11 -0.97 -11.58
C TYR A 350 1.06 0.16 -11.64
N GLY A 351 0.07 0.09 -10.74
CA GLY A 351 -1.13 0.92 -10.73
C GLY A 351 -2.28 0.21 -11.44
N ARG A 352 -2.81 0.84 -12.49
CA ARG A 352 -3.87 0.32 -13.37
C ARG A 352 -3.42 -0.86 -14.26
N GLU A 353 -2.11 -1.06 -14.45
CA GLU A 353 -1.56 -2.18 -15.21
C GLU A 353 -1.19 -3.35 -14.30
N THR A 354 -1.63 -4.56 -14.64
CA THR A 354 -1.24 -5.81 -13.98
C THR A 354 -0.63 -6.80 -14.99
N ILE A 355 0.60 -7.27 -14.77
CA ILE A 355 1.25 -8.29 -15.58
C ILE A 355 1.16 -9.66 -14.88
N LEU A 356 0.64 -10.64 -15.62
CA LEU A 356 0.55 -12.04 -15.24
C LEU A 356 1.70 -12.82 -15.90
N THR A 357 2.54 -13.48 -15.09
CA THR A 357 3.72 -14.22 -15.55
C THR A 357 3.69 -15.65 -14.98
N PRO A 358 3.63 -16.72 -15.78
CA PRO A 358 3.49 -18.09 -15.27
C PRO A 358 4.78 -18.57 -14.60
N TYR A 359 4.69 -19.28 -13.47
CA TYR A 359 5.90 -19.72 -12.76
C TYR A 359 6.67 -20.84 -13.51
N SER A 360 7.99 -20.86 -13.31
CA SER A 360 8.89 -21.93 -13.75
C SER A 360 8.99 -22.09 -15.29
N LYS A 361 8.62 -23.25 -15.84
CA LYS A 361 8.73 -23.57 -17.28
C LYS A 361 7.37 -23.54 -18.00
N GLU A 362 6.30 -23.21 -17.29
CA GLU A 362 4.96 -23.09 -17.84
C GLU A 362 4.88 -21.91 -18.83
N THR A 363 3.91 -21.94 -19.73
CA THR A 363 3.70 -20.91 -20.76
C THR A 363 2.20 -20.72 -21.01
N PHE A 364 1.80 -19.56 -21.51
CA PHE A 364 0.44 -19.33 -22.01
C PHE A 364 0.24 -19.75 -23.47
N LYS A 365 1.24 -20.37 -24.12
CA LYS A 365 1.24 -20.65 -25.58
C LYS A 365 -0.04 -21.30 -26.12
N ASP A 366 -0.59 -22.26 -25.37
CA ASP A 366 -1.78 -23.02 -25.76
C ASP A 366 -3.08 -22.47 -25.14
N ALA A 367 -3.00 -21.38 -24.36
CA ALA A 367 -4.13 -20.76 -23.67
C ALA A 367 -5.07 -20.06 -24.65
N LYS A 368 -6.38 -20.17 -24.41
CA LYS A 368 -7.42 -19.61 -25.28
C LYS A 368 -8.33 -18.63 -24.57
N THR A 369 -8.41 -18.71 -23.25
CA THR A 369 -9.32 -17.89 -22.44
C THR A 369 -8.67 -17.48 -21.14
N LEU A 370 -8.80 -16.20 -20.79
CA LEU A 370 -8.57 -15.67 -19.45
C LEU A 370 -9.92 -15.30 -18.83
N THR A 371 -10.31 -16.05 -17.81
CA THR A 371 -11.43 -15.71 -16.93
C THR A 371 -10.90 -14.84 -15.80
N ILE A 372 -11.45 -13.64 -15.64
CA ILE A 372 -11.17 -12.73 -14.53
C ILE A 372 -12.39 -12.70 -13.60
N THR A 373 -12.17 -12.85 -12.30
CA THR A 373 -13.24 -12.92 -11.30
C THR A 373 -12.90 -12.20 -10.01
N GLY A 374 -13.77 -11.28 -9.57
CA GLY A 374 -13.70 -10.70 -8.22
C GLY A 374 -12.40 -9.98 -7.87
N LEU A 375 -11.76 -9.32 -8.84
CA LEU A 375 -10.72 -8.32 -8.54
C LEU A 375 -11.34 -7.29 -7.60
N THR A 376 -10.60 -6.88 -6.58
CA THR A 376 -11.08 -5.99 -5.52
C THR A 376 -10.26 -4.70 -5.56
N ASP A 377 -10.90 -3.54 -5.61
CA ASP A 377 -10.23 -2.25 -5.46
C ASP A 377 -9.84 -1.97 -3.99
N PHE A 378 -9.37 -0.76 -3.71
CA PHE A 378 -8.96 -0.34 -2.36
C PHE A 378 -10.11 0.16 -1.47
N ALA A 379 -11.33 0.35 -2.00
CA ALA A 379 -12.56 0.61 -1.24
C ALA A 379 -13.32 -0.68 -0.85
N GLY A 380 -13.06 -1.77 -1.57
CA GLY A 380 -13.63 -3.10 -1.37
C GLY A 380 -14.77 -3.47 -2.35
N PHE A 381 -15.02 -2.70 -3.42
CA PHE A 381 -15.90 -3.18 -4.49
C PHE A 381 -15.20 -4.28 -5.29
N LYS A 382 -15.94 -4.98 -6.15
CA LYS A 382 -15.45 -6.17 -6.84
C LYS A 382 -15.94 -6.27 -8.27
N THR A 383 -15.04 -6.64 -9.19
CA THR A 383 -15.41 -6.97 -10.58
C THR A 383 -16.38 -8.15 -10.61
N GLY A 384 -17.20 -8.19 -11.66
CA GLY A 384 -17.95 -9.39 -12.03
C GLY A 384 -17.03 -10.56 -12.46
N LYS A 385 -17.66 -11.62 -12.97
CA LYS A 385 -16.97 -12.60 -13.80
C LYS A 385 -16.96 -12.10 -15.24
N GLU A 386 -15.79 -11.96 -15.84
CA GLU A 386 -15.60 -11.64 -17.26
C GLU A 386 -14.66 -12.67 -17.89
N ASP A 387 -14.95 -13.07 -19.12
CA ASP A 387 -14.18 -14.06 -19.88
C ASP A 387 -13.62 -13.36 -21.13
N PHE A 388 -12.30 -13.43 -21.31
CA PHE A 388 -11.56 -12.80 -22.42
C PHE A 388 -10.95 -13.89 -23.30
N ASP A 389 -11.16 -13.82 -24.62
CA ASP A 389 -10.48 -14.68 -25.58
C ASP A 389 -9.01 -14.26 -25.74
N LEU A 390 -8.10 -15.24 -25.81
CA LEU A 390 -6.66 -15.03 -25.97
C LEU A 390 -6.17 -15.57 -27.32
N GLU A 391 -5.41 -14.76 -28.07
CA GLU A 391 -4.60 -15.22 -29.21
C GLU A 391 -3.11 -15.14 -28.84
N VAL A 392 -2.56 -16.22 -28.27
CA VAL A 392 -1.17 -16.21 -27.80
C VAL A 392 -0.18 -16.45 -28.94
N VAL A 393 0.47 -15.37 -29.37
CA VAL A 393 1.50 -15.36 -30.41
C VAL A 393 2.86 -15.05 -29.80
N LYS A 394 3.92 -15.67 -30.31
CA LYS A 394 5.29 -15.36 -29.92
C LYS A 394 5.70 -13.98 -30.46
N ASP A 395 6.17 -13.10 -29.59
CA ASP A 395 6.81 -11.85 -30.00
C ASP A 395 8.30 -12.06 -30.28
N ASP A 396 8.64 -12.14 -31.57
CA ASP A 396 10.04 -12.25 -32.04
C ASP A 396 10.80 -10.90 -32.04
N VAL A 397 10.17 -9.79 -31.60
CA VAL A 397 10.81 -8.47 -31.57
C VAL A 397 11.34 -8.14 -30.17
N ALA A 398 12.66 -8.18 -30.02
CA ALA A 398 13.36 -7.78 -28.80
C ALA A 398 13.03 -6.34 -28.36
N PRO A 399 13.08 -6.05 -27.04
CA PRO A 399 12.96 -4.68 -26.53
C PRO A 399 14.18 -3.84 -26.93
N LYS A 400 13.99 -2.52 -26.99
CA LYS A 400 15.05 -1.53 -27.19
C LYS A 400 15.02 -0.52 -26.07
N VAL A 401 16.19 0.02 -25.72
CA VAL A 401 16.27 1.16 -24.80
C VAL A 401 15.85 2.42 -25.54
N GLU A 402 14.86 3.12 -24.99
CA GLU A 402 14.42 4.44 -25.47
C GLU A 402 15.16 5.57 -24.75
N ASP A 403 15.42 5.40 -23.45
CA ASP A 403 16.03 6.43 -22.62
C ASP A 403 16.83 5.84 -21.45
N VAL A 404 17.83 6.60 -21.00
CA VAL A 404 18.67 6.29 -19.83
C VAL A 404 18.78 7.55 -18.98
N ILE A 405 18.10 7.54 -17.84
CA ILE A 405 17.89 8.69 -16.97
C ILE A 405 18.75 8.54 -15.72
N LEU A 406 19.71 9.43 -15.53
CA LEU A 406 20.53 9.52 -14.32
C LEU A 406 19.77 10.39 -13.31
N ARG A 407 19.21 9.75 -12.27
CA ARG A 407 18.38 10.38 -11.23
C ARG A 407 19.20 11.04 -10.12
N ASN A 408 20.35 10.46 -9.83
CA ASN A 408 21.40 11.01 -8.98
C ASN A 408 22.76 10.39 -9.38
N ASP A 409 23.79 10.62 -8.59
CA ASP A 409 25.16 10.14 -8.82
C ASP A 409 25.37 8.62 -8.68
N LYS A 410 24.33 7.85 -8.30
CA LYS A 410 24.37 6.38 -8.12
C LYS A 410 23.20 5.62 -8.74
N VAL A 411 22.13 6.31 -9.13
CA VAL A 411 20.87 5.69 -9.58
C VAL A 411 20.55 6.07 -11.03
N VAL A 412 20.30 5.04 -11.84
CA VAL A 412 19.94 5.14 -13.25
C VAL A 412 18.61 4.42 -13.49
N GLU A 413 17.71 5.05 -14.22
CA GLU A 413 16.49 4.44 -14.72
C GLU A 413 16.60 4.22 -16.23
N VAL A 414 16.26 3.02 -16.70
CA VAL A 414 16.28 2.64 -18.12
C VAL A 414 14.84 2.41 -18.57
N VAL A 415 14.46 3.07 -19.67
CA VAL A 415 13.11 2.98 -20.27
C VAL A 415 13.20 2.16 -21.56
N PHE A 416 12.25 1.25 -21.77
CA PHE A 416 12.21 0.37 -22.93
C PHE A 416 10.97 0.59 -23.80
N ASP A 417 11.09 0.34 -25.10
CA ASP A 417 10.01 0.48 -26.12
C ASP A 417 8.89 -0.58 -25.99
N LYS A 418 9.01 -1.48 -25.01
CA LYS A 418 8.19 -2.68 -24.82
C LYS A 418 8.16 -3.07 -23.34
N ASP A 419 7.07 -3.74 -22.95
CA ASP A 419 6.95 -4.38 -21.64
C ASP A 419 8.01 -5.48 -21.46
N ILE A 420 8.78 -5.39 -20.38
CA ILE A 420 9.94 -6.26 -20.12
C ILE A 420 9.61 -7.39 -19.15
N TYR A 421 10.20 -8.55 -19.39
CA TYR A 421 10.00 -9.76 -18.59
C TYR A 421 10.81 -9.70 -17.29
N ILE A 422 10.13 -9.80 -16.14
CA ILE A 422 10.72 -9.58 -14.81
C ILE A 422 11.95 -10.45 -14.52
N ASP A 423 11.93 -11.74 -14.87
CA ASP A 423 13.08 -12.64 -14.60
C ASP A 423 14.30 -12.38 -15.50
N SER A 424 14.24 -11.38 -16.40
CA SER A 424 15.42 -10.91 -17.16
C SER A 424 16.04 -9.62 -16.60
N VAL A 425 15.49 -9.09 -15.50
CA VAL A 425 16.00 -7.89 -14.81
C VAL A 425 16.99 -8.33 -13.72
N GLU A 426 18.28 -8.20 -14.02
CA GLU A 426 19.38 -8.74 -13.23
C GLU A 426 20.43 -7.66 -12.88
N ALA A 427 20.91 -7.71 -11.65
CA ALA A 427 22.06 -6.96 -11.16
C ALA A 427 23.32 -7.83 -11.19
N TYR A 428 24.48 -7.24 -10.88
CA TYR A 428 25.69 -8.01 -10.66
C TYR A 428 25.54 -8.94 -9.44
N ASP A 429 25.68 -10.24 -9.68
CA ASP A 429 25.80 -11.26 -8.63
C ASP A 429 27.22 -11.85 -8.62
N ASN A 430 27.73 -12.25 -9.79
CA ASN A 430 29.01 -12.94 -9.90
C ASN A 430 29.64 -12.84 -11.30
N ARG A 431 30.82 -13.44 -11.51
CA ARG A 431 31.54 -13.36 -12.81
C ARG A 431 30.84 -14.03 -13.99
N SER A 432 29.84 -14.90 -13.74
CA SER A 432 28.98 -15.50 -14.76
C SER A 432 27.62 -14.81 -14.90
N ASN A 433 27.16 -14.04 -13.88
CA ASN A 433 26.03 -13.13 -14.00
C ASN A 433 26.43 -11.73 -13.53
N VAL A 434 26.73 -10.88 -14.51
CA VAL A 434 27.19 -9.51 -14.31
C VAL A 434 26.06 -8.47 -14.34
N GLY A 435 24.81 -8.90 -14.48
CA GLY A 435 23.63 -8.03 -14.63
C GLY A 435 23.50 -7.37 -16.01
N ASN A 436 22.39 -6.68 -16.22
CA ASN A 436 22.05 -6.11 -17.53
C ASN A 436 22.79 -4.80 -17.86
N ILE A 437 23.29 -4.06 -16.88
CA ILE A 437 23.82 -2.71 -17.08
C ILE A 437 25.24 -2.55 -16.52
N SER A 438 26.06 -1.80 -17.26
CA SER A 438 27.41 -1.45 -16.85
C SER A 438 27.89 -0.14 -17.45
N TYR A 439 28.94 0.45 -16.88
CA TYR A 439 29.68 1.57 -17.47
C TYR A 439 31.19 1.41 -17.30
N LEU A 440 31.98 2.20 -18.04
CA LEU A 440 33.44 2.18 -17.96
C LEU A 440 33.97 3.30 -17.05
N SER A 441 34.50 2.90 -15.89
CA SER A 441 35.28 3.76 -15.00
C SER A 441 36.77 3.61 -15.27
N GLY A 442 37.30 4.44 -16.17
CA GLY A 442 38.71 4.45 -16.58
C GLY A 442 39.14 3.22 -17.38
N ARG A 443 39.53 2.14 -16.69
CA ARG A 443 39.86 0.82 -17.27
C ARG A 443 39.03 -0.32 -16.68
N HIS A 444 38.15 -0.03 -15.74
CA HIS A 444 37.31 -1.00 -15.05
C HIS A 444 35.88 -0.89 -15.57
N THR A 445 35.22 -2.02 -15.76
CA THR A 445 33.78 -2.07 -15.97
C THR A 445 33.11 -2.15 -14.61
N ILE A 446 32.24 -1.19 -14.32
CA ILE A 446 31.41 -1.15 -13.12
C ILE A 446 30.01 -1.61 -13.52
N PHE A 447 29.43 -2.51 -12.73
CA PHE A 447 28.10 -3.09 -12.95
C PHE A 447 27.15 -2.59 -11.86
N ALA A 448 25.84 -2.62 -12.10
CA ALA A 448 24.87 -2.24 -11.07
C ALA A 448 24.81 -3.30 -9.97
N ASP A 449 24.84 -2.87 -8.71
CA ASP A 449 24.77 -3.72 -7.52
C ASP A 449 23.33 -4.14 -7.19
N LYS A 450 22.34 -3.40 -7.70
CA LYS A 450 20.91 -3.71 -7.56
C LYS A 450 20.13 -3.30 -8.81
N ALA A 451 19.13 -4.11 -9.14
CA ALA A 451 18.18 -3.90 -10.21
C ALA A 451 16.76 -4.05 -9.64
N THR A 452 15.82 -3.24 -10.10
CA THR A 452 14.42 -3.30 -9.66
C THR A 452 13.55 -2.81 -10.81
N LYS A 453 12.68 -3.68 -11.33
CA LYS A 453 11.62 -3.27 -12.25
C LYS A 453 10.65 -2.39 -11.48
N ILE A 454 10.49 -1.14 -11.92
CA ILE A 454 9.65 -0.11 -11.27
C ILE A 454 8.41 0.23 -12.09
N ASP A 455 8.37 -0.21 -13.35
CA ASP A 455 7.21 -0.10 -14.22
C ASP A 455 7.18 -1.27 -15.23
N THR A 456 6.09 -1.40 -15.97
CA THR A 456 5.93 -2.46 -16.99
C THR A 456 7.05 -2.48 -18.03
N ASN A 457 7.59 -1.31 -18.40
CA ASN A 457 8.72 -1.11 -19.32
C ASN A 457 9.93 -0.35 -18.71
N ARG A 458 10.07 -0.26 -17.38
CA ARG A 458 11.12 0.56 -16.74
C ARG A 458 11.85 -0.15 -15.60
N VAL A 459 13.18 -0.04 -15.60
CA VAL A 459 14.05 -0.59 -14.55
C VAL A 459 14.85 0.51 -13.88
N ARG A 460 14.90 0.49 -12.54
CA ARG A 460 15.87 1.23 -11.73
C ARG A 460 17.07 0.34 -11.43
N TYR A 461 18.26 0.86 -11.70
CA TYR A 461 19.54 0.27 -11.36
C TYR A 461 20.29 1.18 -10.38
N GLU A 462 20.91 0.59 -9.37
CA GLU A 462 21.66 1.30 -8.33
C GLU A 462 23.11 0.79 -8.31
N PHE A 463 24.05 1.73 -8.20
CA PHE A 463 25.49 1.49 -8.20
C PHE A 463 26.11 1.97 -6.88
N ASN A 464 27.09 1.25 -6.36
CA ASN A 464 27.84 1.63 -5.16
C ASN A 464 28.83 2.79 -5.44
N GLU A 465 29.43 2.83 -6.63
CA GLU A 465 30.37 3.87 -7.07
C GLU A 465 29.67 5.08 -7.72
N GLU A 466 30.11 6.29 -7.37
CA GLU A 466 29.60 7.55 -7.92
C GLU A 466 30.01 7.75 -9.39
N PHE A 467 29.07 8.20 -10.22
CA PHE A 467 29.35 8.50 -11.62
C PHE A 467 30.32 9.69 -11.75
N LEU A 468 31.56 9.40 -12.15
CA LEU A 468 32.65 10.38 -12.27
C LEU A 468 32.40 11.51 -13.30
N ARG A 469 31.33 11.46 -14.11
CA ARG A 469 31.04 12.37 -15.23
C ARG A 469 29.55 12.53 -15.47
N THR A 470 29.12 13.75 -15.82
CA THR A 470 27.74 14.11 -16.19
C THR A 470 27.28 13.59 -17.58
N ARG A 471 28.05 12.67 -18.18
CA ARG A 471 27.79 11.99 -19.46
C ARG A 471 28.46 10.62 -19.45
N THR A 472 27.92 9.73 -18.64
CA THR A 472 28.37 8.33 -18.58
C THR A 472 27.67 7.53 -19.69
N ASP A 473 28.47 6.85 -20.50
CA ASP A 473 27.99 5.86 -21.47
C ASP A 473 27.69 4.55 -20.72
N PHE A 474 26.42 4.15 -20.68
CA PHE A 474 26.01 2.86 -20.16
C PHE A 474 25.88 1.84 -21.29
N THR A 475 26.45 0.65 -21.08
CA THR A 475 26.13 -0.56 -21.84
C THR A 475 24.93 -1.25 -21.19
N ILE A 476 23.88 -1.49 -21.95
CA ILE A 476 22.71 -2.30 -21.56
C ILE A 476 22.65 -3.56 -22.44
N VAL A 477 22.39 -4.72 -21.83
CA VAL A 477 22.38 -6.06 -22.46
C VAL A 477 21.26 -6.94 -21.88
N ASP A 478 20.88 -7.96 -22.65
CA ASP A 478 20.19 -9.18 -22.20
C ASP A 478 18.79 -9.05 -21.55
N VAL A 479 18.25 -7.85 -21.38
CA VAL A 479 16.83 -7.63 -21.01
C VAL A 479 15.93 -8.20 -22.11
N THR A 480 14.85 -8.90 -21.72
CA THR A 480 13.99 -9.65 -22.64
C THR A 480 12.54 -9.17 -22.64
N ASN A 481 11.82 -9.39 -23.75
CA ASN A 481 10.36 -9.31 -23.79
C ASN A 481 9.70 -10.55 -23.16
N HIS A 482 8.37 -10.55 -23.06
CA HIS A 482 7.57 -11.67 -22.55
C HIS A 482 7.51 -12.91 -23.48
N SER A 483 8.33 -12.95 -24.54
CA SER A 483 8.65 -14.15 -25.34
C SER A 483 10.12 -14.58 -25.20
N LYS A 484 10.83 -14.05 -24.20
CA LYS A 484 12.24 -14.32 -23.85
C LYS A 484 13.22 -14.02 -24.99
N VAL A 485 12.88 -13.03 -25.81
CA VAL A 485 13.76 -12.50 -26.85
C VAL A 485 14.56 -11.34 -26.27
N ALA A 486 15.87 -11.53 -26.16
CA ALA A 486 16.81 -10.58 -25.59
C ALA A 486 17.14 -9.42 -26.55
N MET A 487 17.31 -8.23 -25.98
CA MET A 487 17.83 -7.07 -26.69
C MET A 487 19.27 -7.26 -27.18
N GLU A 488 19.63 -6.60 -28.29
CA GLU A 488 21.03 -6.47 -28.68
C GLU A 488 21.77 -5.51 -27.74
N LYS A 489 23.06 -5.80 -27.50
CA LYS A 489 23.95 -4.94 -26.71
C LYS A 489 23.91 -3.50 -27.23
N THR A 490 23.42 -2.59 -26.39
CA THR A 490 23.21 -1.18 -26.73
C THR A 490 24.05 -0.30 -25.82
N ASN A 491 24.64 0.77 -26.37
CA ASN A 491 25.34 1.79 -25.60
C ASN A 491 24.55 3.10 -25.69
N MET A 492 24.23 3.71 -24.55
CA MET A 492 23.53 5.00 -24.51
C MET A 492 24.15 5.94 -23.47
N VAL A 493 24.24 7.22 -23.84
CA VAL A 493 24.63 8.32 -22.94
C VAL A 493 23.45 8.57 -22.01
N ALA A 494 23.66 8.49 -20.70
CA ALA A 494 22.63 8.90 -19.75
C ALA A 494 22.44 10.41 -19.76
N ARG A 495 21.18 10.86 -19.70
CA ARG A 495 20.83 12.26 -19.44
C ARG A 495 20.57 12.47 -17.95
N GLU A 496 21.09 13.57 -17.41
CA GLU A 496 21.03 13.90 -15.98
C GLU A 496 19.71 14.65 -15.68
N ILE A 497 18.78 13.98 -14.99
CA ILE A 497 17.59 14.61 -14.38
C ILE A 497 17.78 14.54 -12.87
N LEU A 498 18.43 15.54 -12.31
CA LEU A 498 18.54 15.65 -10.86
C LEU A 498 17.19 16.02 -10.29
N ASP A 499 16.79 15.31 -9.24
CA ASP A 499 15.92 15.95 -8.25
C ASP A 499 16.63 17.21 -7.73
N ASN A 500 15.89 18.32 -7.64
CA ASN A 500 16.34 19.60 -7.10
C ASN A 500 15.45 20.06 -5.92
N VAL A 501 14.66 19.13 -5.37
CA VAL A 501 13.73 19.38 -4.27
C VAL A 501 14.34 18.85 -2.97
N GLU A 502 14.52 19.74 -1.99
CA GLU A 502 14.94 19.36 -0.62
C GLU A 502 14.02 18.25 -0.05
N PRO A 503 14.55 17.26 0.68
CA PRO A 503 13.72 16.27 1.36
C PRO A 503 12.94 16.94 2.49
N GLU A 504 11.64 16.65 2.59
CA GLU A 504 10.76 17.20 3.63
C GLU A 504 10.30 16.09 4.60
N ILE A 505 10.30 16.37 5.90
CA ILE A 505 9.71 15.46 6.90
C ILE A 505 8.19 15.45 6.73
N ILE A 506 7.60 14.25 6.60
CA ILE A 506 6.16 14.00 6.49
C ILE A 506 5.55 13.45 7.79
N GLU A 507 6.34 12.75 8.60
CA GLU A 507 5.90 12.20 9.89
C GLU A 507 6.93 12.49 10.99
N LYS A 508 6.44 12.92 12.15
CA LYS A 508 7.22 13.14 13.37
C LYS A 508 6.49 12.43 14.51
N LYS A 509 7.10 11.43 15.12
CA LYS A 509 6.51 10.62 16.19
C LYS A 509 7.50 10.42 17.32
N ILE A 510 7.07 10.59 18.57
CA ILE A 510 7.84 10.19 19.75
C ILE A 510 7.20 8.99 20.44
N GLU A 511 8.04 8.06 20.91
CA GLU A 511 7.68 6.90 21.71
C GLU A 511 8.56 6.86 22.96
N VAL A 512 7.95 6.91 24.16
CA VAL A 512 8.68 6.83 25.42
C VAL A 512 8.95 5.37 25.74
N THR A 513 10.17 4.90 25.47
CA THR A 513 10.58 3.49 25.59
C THR A 513 10.84 3.09 27.04
N ASN A 514 11.40 3.99 27.87
CA ASN A 514 11.53 3.77 29.31
C ASN A 514 11.46 5.08 30.08
N PHE A 515 10.25 5.40 30.52
CA PHE A 515 10.00 6.63 31.26
C PHE A 515 10.86 6.78 32.53
N ALA A 516 11.08 5.69 33.27
CA ALA A 516 11.81 5.72 34.55
C ALA A 516 13.31 6.06 34.40
N LYS A 517 13.87 5.90 33.19
CA LYS A 517 15.27 6.21 32.87
C LYS A 517 15.45 7.44 31.97
N GLY A 518 14.36 8.05 31.50
CA GLY A 518 14.45 9.12 30.51
C GLY A 518 14.64 8.62 29.06
N GLU A 519 14.38 7.35 28.75
CA GLU A 519 14.61 6.78 27.41
C GLU A 519 13.39 6.99 26.49
N ALA A 520 13.64 7.45 25.26
CA ALA A 520 12.64 7.62 24.20
C ALA A 520 13.22 7.37 22.78
N LYS A 521 12.35 7.06 21.83
CA LYS A 521 12.63 6.95 20.39
C LYS A 521 11.83 8.04 19.67
N ILE A 522 12.47 8.85 18.83
CA ILE A 522 11.79 9.68 17.84
C ILE A 522 11.95 9.04 16.46
N THR A 523 10.85 8.91 15.74
CA THR A 523 10.80 8.49 14.34
C THR A 523 10.49 9.71 13.48
N LEU A 524 11.34 9.97 12.49
CA LEU A 524 11.15 10.97 11.45
C LEU A 524 11.02 10.23 10.12
N ARG A 525 9.93 10.46 9.39
CA ARG A 525 9.76 9.92 8.04
C ARG A 525 9.80 11.07 7.03
N PHE A 526 10.55 10.89 5.95
CA PHE A 526 10.72 11.84 4.86
C PHE A 526 9.83 11.49 3.66
N ASP A 527 9.62 12.45 2.76
CA ASP A 527 8.88 12.25 1.50
C ASP A 527 9.65 11.45 0.44
N LYS A 528 10.92 11.13 0.70
CA LYS A 528 11.85 10.42 -0.18
C LYS A 528 13.00 9.80 0.63
N ASP A 529 13.76 8.90 0.01
CA ASP A 529 15.02 8.39 0.58
C ASP A 529 16.00 9.54 0.87
N VAL A 530 16.59 9.53 2.07
CA VAL A 530 17.58 10.50 2.51
C VAL A 530 18.95 9.86 2.79
N THR A 531 19.96 10.71 2.83
CA THR A 531 21.37 10.43 3.14
C THR A 531 21.90 11.52 4.08
N GLY A 532 23.13 11.38 4.56
CA GLY A 532 23.73 12.35 5.47
C GLY A 532 25.18 12.04 5.81
N PHE A 533 25.72 12.77 6.78
CA PHE A 533 27.02 12.54 7.38
C PHE A 533 26.97 11.30 8.26
N MET A 534 27.32 10.14 7.70
CA MET A 534 27.39 8.86 8.42
C MET A 534 28.46 8.90 9.53
N ASP A 535 28.30 8.06 10.57
CA ASP A 535 29.40 7.77 11.49
C ASP A 535 30.54 7.09 10.71
N LYS A 536 31.78 7.32 11.12
CA LYS A 536 32.98 6.81 10.43
C LYS A 536 33.14 5.30 10.53
N ASN A 537 32.38 4.63 11.40
CA ASN A 537 32.51 3.20 11.69
C ASN A 537 31.21 2.40 11.51
N ASP A 538 30.14 3.03 11.05
CA ASP A 538 28.79 2.44 11.01
C ASP A 538 28.02 3.03 9.81
N ASP A 539 27.60 2.16 8.89
CA ASP A 539 26.89 2.50 7.65
C ASP A 539 25.36 2.62 7.83
N VAL A 540 24.88 2.49 9.09
CA VAL A 540 23.49 2.63 9.49
C VAL A 540 23.29 3.89 10.36
N LYS A 541 24.30 4.30 11.13
CA LYS A 541 24.29 5.47 12.02
C LYS A 541 24.83 6.75 11.37
N PHE A 542 24.31 7.89 11.82
CA PHE A 542 24.73 9.23 11.43
C PHE A 542 25.53 9.91 12.54
N ASP A 543 26.47 10.79 12.17
CA ASP A 543 27.07 11.77 13.07
C ASP A 543 25.98 12.78 13.48
N TYR A 544 25.32 12.51 14.60
CA TYR A 544 24.22 13.34 15.10
C TYR A 544 24.64 14.82 15.24
N THR A 545 25.92 15.11 15.47
CA THR A 545 26.43 16.49 15.61
C THR A 545 26.38 17.30 14.31
N LYS A 546 26.02 16.67 13.18
CA LYS A 546 25.79 17.32 11.88
C LYS A 546 24.32 17.52 11.55
N HIS A 547 23.43 16.80 12.24
CA HIS A 547 22.05 16.60 11.84
C HIS A 547 21.02 17.00 12.89
N ILE A 548 21.34 16.79 14.17
CA ILE A 548 20.40 16.89 15.27
C ILE A 548 20.91 17.86 16.33
N GLY A 549 20.10 18.87 16.63
CA GLY A 549 20.16 19.64 17.86
C GLY A 549 18.97 19.28 18.75
N LEU A 550 19.18 19.09 20.05
CA LEU A 550 18.12 18.91 21.04
C LEU A 550 18.26 19.98 22.11
N TYR A 551 17.21 20.79 22.28
CA TYR A 551 17.20 21.94 23.16
C TYR A 551 16.11 21.83 24.24
N GLU A 552 16.40 22.27 25.46
CA GLU A 552 15.39 22.49 26.50
C GLU A 552 14.73 23.88 26.32
N ARG A 553 13.40 23.92 26.16
CA ARG A 553 12.53 25.10 26.00
C ARG A 553 12.72 25.86 24.68
N ASP A 554 13.87 26.51 24.49
CA ASP A 554 14.15 27.35 23.33
C ASP A 554 15.42 26.91 22.60
N VAL A 555 15.45 27.11 21.28
CA VAL A 555 16.62 26.88 20.39
C VAL A 555 17.72 27.91 20.67
N LEU A 556 18.45 27.70 21.76
CA LEU A 556 19.50 28.59 22.24
C LEU A 556 20.68 27.76 22.75
N ARG A 557 21.92 28.16 22.40
CA ARG A 557 23.15 27.40 22.73
C ARG A 557 23.34 27.04 24.21
N ARG A 558 22.75 27.79 25.14
CA ARG A 558 22.79 27.50 26.60
C ARG A 558 21.82 26.39 27.04
N ASN A 559 20.85 26.08 26.18
CA ASN A 559 19.80 25.08 26.37
C ASN A 559 20.07 23.83 25.52
N ASP A 560 21.16 23.80 24.72
CA ASP A 560 21.58 22.66 23.93
C ASP A 560 22.01 21.52 24.86
N VAL A 561 21.22 20.44 24.84
CA VAL A 561 21.41 19.25 25.66
C VAL A 561 21.73 18.01 24.82
N SER A 562 21.91 18.18 23.50
CA SER A 562 22.10 17.12 22.50
C SER A 562 23.14 16.08 22.93
N LYS A 563 24.29 16.58 23.37
CA LYS A 563 25.45 15.75 23.74
C LYS A 563 25.18 14.79 24.91
N ASP A 564 24.30 15.18 25.81
CA ASP A 564 24.05 14.46 27.07
C ASP A 564 22.76 13.63 27.03
N HIS A 565 22.02 13.66 25.90
CA HIS A 565 20.70 13.03 25.77
C HIS A 565 20.44 12.32 24.43
N VAL A 566 21.25 12.52 23.38
CA VAL A 566 21.14 11.77 22.11
C VAL A 566 22.12 10.59 22.13
N ASP A 567 21.60 9.37 22.03
CA ASP A 567 22.41 8.14 21.95
C ASP A 567 22.82 7.82 20.52
N ALA A 568 21.85 7.81 19.62
CA ALA A 568 22.04 7.41 18.24
C ALA A 568 21.06 8.12 17.31
N VAL A 569 21.50 8.33 16.08
CA VAL A 569 20.67 8.71 14.94
C VAL A 569 20.99 7.69 13.86
N LYS A 570 19.98 6.99 13.31
CA LYS A 570 20.17 5.84 12.41
C LYS A 570 18.99 5.65 11.47
N TYR A 571 19.18 4.93 10.36
CA TYR A 571 18.04 4.46 9.57
C TYR A 571 17.18 3.47 10.38
N ASP A 572 15.88 3.41 10.08
CA ASP A 572 15.05 2.29 10.53
C ASP A 572 15.35 1.03 9.70
N VAL A 573 14.98 -0.13 10.23
CA VAL A 573 15.22 -1.44 9.59
C VAL A 573 13.93 -2.22 9.44
N ASP A 574 13.73 -2.80 8.25
CA ASP A 574 12.61 -3.69 8.00
C ASP A 574 12.77 -5.04 8.70
N LYS A 575 11.70 -5.84 8.69
CA LYS A 575 11.64 -7.19 9.26
C LYS A 575 12.63 -8.22 8.68
N ASN A 576 13.38 -7.85 7.64
CA ASN A 576 14.41 -8.67 6.99
C ASN A 576 15.82 -8.12 7.22
N GLY A 577 15.98 -7.08 8.05
CA GLY A 577 17.25 -6.40 8.32
C GLY A 577 17.67 -5.40 7.22
N LYS A 578 16.77 -5.00 6.32
CA LYS A 578 17.06 -4.05 5.25
C LYS A 578 16.77 -2.60 5.69
N LEU A 579 17.68 -1.68 5.35
CA LEU A 579 17.52 -0.25 5.65
C LEU A 579 16.29 0.37 4.97
N VAL A 580 15.53 1.14 5.75
CA VAL A 580 14.39 1.95 5.32
C VAL A 580 14.87 3.40 5.21
N LYS A 581 15.32 3.80 4.02
CA LYS A 581 16.10 5.04 3.81
C LYS A 581 15.29 6.34 3.83
N ASP A 582 13.96 6.28 3.78
CA ASP A 582 13.07 7.42 4.03
C ASP A 582 12.82 7.66 5.54
N THR A 583 13.29 6.78 6.43
CA THR A 583 12.93 6.79 7.85
C THR A 583 14.16 6.84 8.76
N ILE A 584 14.23 7.89 9.57
CA ILE A 584 15.30 8.15 10.53
C ILE A 584 14.80 7.95 11.96
N ILE A 585 15.54 7.18 12.73
CA ILE A 585 15.34 6.90 14.14
C ILE A 585 16.36 7.67 14.96
N ILE A 586 15.86 8.39 15.98
CA ILE A 586 16.67 9.11 16.97
C ILE A 586 16.39 8.48 18.33
N GLU A 587 17.42 7.92 18.96
CA GLU A 587 17.35 7.34 20.29
C GLU A 587 17.85 8.36 21.32
N LEU A 588 17.04 8.57 22.35
CA LEU A 588 17.25 9.56 23.40
C LEU A 588 17.26 8.88 24.78
N HIS A 589 18.08 9.39 25.70
CA HIS A 589 18.10 9.00 27.11
C HIS A 589 18.17 10.21 28.05
N SER A 590 18.14 9.97 29.36
CA SER A 590 18.26 10.98 30.42
C SER A 590 17.20 12.11 30.40
N LEU A 591 16.18 12.02 29.53
CA LEU A 591 15.12 13.02 29.41
C LEU A 591 14.35 13.15 30.72
N LYS A 592 13.91 14.38 31.03
CA LYS A 592 13.31 14.71 32.32
C LYS A 592 11.86 15.15 32.14
N GLU A 593 10.96 14.49 32.84
CA GLU A 593 9.59 14.99 32.96
C GLU A 593 9.57 16.28 33.77
N TRP A 594 8.91 17.30 33.23
CA TRP A 594 8.64 18.52 33.97
C TRP A 594 7.60 18.27 35.08
N LYS A 595 7.95 18.65 36.31
CA LYS A 595 7.03 18.65 37.45
C LYS A 595 6.91 20.07 38.00
N ALA A 596 5.70 20.62 37.94
CA ALA A 596 5.38 21.88 38.59
C ALA A 596 5.84 21.85 40.06
N ARG A 597 6.64 22.83 40.48
CA ARG A 597 6.84 23.04 41.92
C ARG A 597 5.53 23.58 42.48
N ASN A 598 4.91 22.81 43.34
CA ASN A 598 3.71 23.23 44.06
C ASN A 598 4.11 24.28 45.11
N THR A 599 4.14 25.54 44.69
CA THR A 599 4.34 26.70 45.55
C THR A 599 3.26 27.73 45.26
N ASP A 600 2.34 27.90 46.20
CA ASP A 600 1.34 28.96 46.19
C ASP A 600 2.00 30.35 46.13
N ARG A 601 2.15 30.90 44.92
CA ARG A 601 1.90 32.31 44.57
C ARG A 601 2.19 32.60 43.09
N ASP A 602 1.27 33.36 42.53
CA ASP A 602 1.39 34.20 41.34
C ASP A 602 1.54 33.49 39.98
N ASN A 603 0.38 33.27 39.35
CA ASN A 603 0.22 32.97 37.93
C ASN A 603 0.89 34.03 37.05
N TYR A 604 2.05 33.70 36.47
CA TYR A 604 2.46 34.11 35.13
C TYR A 604 3.56 33.14 34.67
N TYR A 605 3.50 32.66 33.42
CA TYR A 605 4.23 31.48 32.91
C TYR A 605 3.75 30.14 33.50
N GLU A 606 2.53 29.73 33.13
CA GLU A 606 2.17 28.30 33.13
C GLU A 606 2.87 27.60 31.95
N ASN A 607 3.36 26.37 32.18
CA ASN A 607 4.23 25.57 31.31
C ASN A 607 5.69 26.05 31.25
N GLU A 608 6.63 25.10 31.21
CA GLU A 608 7.88 25.10 30.42
C GLU A 608 8.90 24.11 31.02
N MET A 609 8.89 22.87 30.50
CA MET A 609 10.05 22.30 29.80
C MET A 609 9.49 21.46 28.66
N ASP A 610 9.39 22.09 27.50
CA ASP A 610 9.22 21.40 26.23
C ASP A 610 10.62 21.14 25.65
N TYR A 611 10.80 20.08 24.87
CA TYR A 611 12.04 19.81 24.15
C TYR A 611 11.86 20.22 22.69
N VAL A 612 12.86 20.90 22.12
CA VAL A 612 12.87 21.25 20.69
C VAL A 612 13.95 20.45 20.00
N LEU A 613 13.55 19.59 19.07
CA LEU A 613 14.43 18.91 18.14
C LEU A 613 14.62 19.79 16.91
N GLU A 614 15.85 20.22 16.66
CA GLU A 614 16.32 20.80 15.40
C GLU A 614 16.83 19.66 14.51
N VAL A 615 16.32 19.59 13.28
CA VAL A 615 16.72 18.59 12.29
C VAL A 615 17.24 19.32 11.05
N GLU A 616 18.48 19.04 10.66
CA GLU A 616 19.11 19.64 9.49
C GLU A 616 19.96 18.63 8.70
N ARG A 617 20.42 19.06 7.53
CA ARG A 617 21.47 18.41 6.74
C ARG A 617 21.21 17.00 6.17
N PHE A 618 20.04 16.41 6.40
CA PHE A 618 19.65 15.23 5.63
C PHE A 618 19.45 15.62 4.16
N ALA A 619 20.00 14.82 3.24
CA ALA A 619 20.06 15.16 1.83
C ALA A 619 19.44 14.08 0.95
N SER A 620 18.83 14.47 -0.17
CA SER A 620 18.45 13.54 -1.23
C SER A 620 19.15 13.95 -2.53
N GLY A 621 20.03 13.08 -3.02
CA GLY A 621 21.00 13.42 -4.07
C GLY A 621 21.89 14.58 -3.63
N ARG A 622 21.84 15.71 -4.37
CA ARG A 622 22.63 16.91 -4.09
C ARG A 622 21.89 17.97 -3.23
N ASN A 623 20.64 17.72 -2.84
CA ASN A 623 19.83 18.70 -2.10
C ASN A 623 19.80 18.37 -0.62
N GLU A 624 20.46 19.20 0.18
CA GLU A 624 20.48 19.15 1.63
C GLU A 624 19.27 19.93 2.19
N MET A 625 18.46 19.32 3.05
CA MET A 625 17.38 20.05 3.72
C MET A 625 17.97 21.19 4.55
N TYR A 626 17.38 22.39 4.46
CA TYR A 626 17.88 23.51 5.24
C TYR A 626 17.76 23.25 6.74
N ARG A 627 16.53 23.22 7.27
CA ARG A 627 16.23 22.99 8.68
C ARG A 627 14.74 22.78 8.94
N ASP A 628 14.42 21.90 9.86
CA ASP A 628 13.07 21.69 10.41
C ASP A 628 13.13 21.61 11.94
N TYR A 629 12.00 21.89 12.60
CA TYR A 629 11.85 21.88 14.04
C TYR A 629 10.71 20.95 14.48
N TYR A 630 10.89 20.27 15.61
CA TYR A 630 9.88 19.44 16.23
C TYR A 630 9.87 19.66 17.75
N GLU A 631 8.85 20.37 18.22
CA GLU A 631 8.58 20.59 19.65
C GLU A 631 7.85 19.37 20.20
N PHE A 632 8.36 18.80 21.30
CA PHE A 632 7.79 17.62 21.93
C PHE A 632 7.93 17.64 23.46
N LYS A 633 7.15 16.79 24.15
CA LYS A 633 7.15 16.67 25.61
C LYS A 633 7.57 15.28 26.04
N PHE A 634 8.54 15.18 26.95
CA PHE A 634 8.84 13.92 27.61
C PHE A 634 7.98 13.77 28.88
N ARG A 635 7.01 12.87 28.84
CA ARG A 635 6.05 12.59 29.93
C ARG A 635 5.87 11.10 30.12
N GLN A 636 5.37 10.69 31.28
CA GLN A 636 5.01 9.28 31.46
C GLN A 636 3.91 8.90 30.48
N SER A 637 4.24 8.04 29.50
CA SER A 637 3.25 7.48 28.59
C SER A 637 2.36 6.48 29.35
N THR A 638 1.33 7.01 30.00
CA THR A 638 0.06 6.29 30.06
C THR A 638 -0.46 6.27 28.63
N GLY A 639 -0.66 5.08 28.07
CA GLY A 639 -1.06 4.94 26.66
C GLY A 639 -2.33 5.74 26.39
N PHE A 640 -2.33 6.57 25.34
CA PHE A 640 -3.53 7.27 24.94
C PHE A 640 -4.41 6.26 24.18
N SER A 641 -5.52 5.87 24.77
CA SER A 641 -6.39 4.81 24.26
C SER A 641 -7.82 5.06 24.66
N VAL A 642 -8.76 4.51 23.89
CA VAL A 642 -10.15 4.40 24.31
C VAL A 642 -10.21 3.45 25.51
N LYS A 643 -10.78 3.92 26.62
CA LYS A 643 -10.99 3.19 27.87
C LYS A 643 -12.33 2.45 27.84
N GLU A 644 -13.38 3.12 27.38
CA GLU A 644 -14.74 2.57 27.30
C GLU A 644 -15.51 3.22 26.13
N VAL A 645 -16.47 2.49 25.56
CA VAL A 645 -17.46 3.03 24.63
C VAL A 645 -18.84 2.63 25.11
N THR A 646 -19.68 3.61 25.39
CA THR A 646 -21.04 3.47 25.88
C THR A 646 -22.02 3.93 24.80
N VAL A 647 -23.09 3.17 24.57
CA VAL A 647 -24.12 3.50 23.58
C VAL A 647 -25.47 3.66 24.27
N ASP A 648 -26.11 4.81 24.07
CA ASP A 648 -27.42 5.17 24.59
C ASP A 648 -28.37 5.46 23.42
N GLU A 649 -29.16 4.45 23.02
CA GLU A 649 -30.22 4.60 22.02
C GLU A 649 -31.42 5.34 22.61
N ARG A 650 -31.73 6.52 22.05
CA ARG A 650 -32.92 7.29 22.41
C ARG A 650 -33.92 7.27 21.25
N ARG A 651 -35.12 7.79 21.51
CA ARG A 651 -36.26 7.70 20.59
C ARG A 651 -36.02 8.26 19.18
N ASN A 652 -35.17 9.30 19.05
CA ASN A 652 -34.93 10.03 17.80
C ASN A 652 -33.42 10.24 17.51
N GLU A 653 -32.53 9.81 18.40
CA GLU A 653 -31.08 10.02 18.30
C GLU A 653 -30.37 8.95 19.13
N THR A 654 -29.15 8.57 18.75
CA THR A 654 -28.30 7.66 19.52
C THR A 654 -27.02 8.38 19.91
N HIS A 655 -26.63 8.23 21.18
CA HIS A 655 -25.43 8.83 21.75
C HIS A 655 -24.37 7.73 21.89
N VAL A 656 -23.26 7.86 21.17
CA VAL A 656 -22.09 6.97 21.31
C VAL A 656 -20.98 7.76 22.00
N THR A 657 -20.76 7.47 23.28
CA THR A 657 -19.76 8.17 24.11
C THR A 657 -18.52 7.30 24.25
N MET A 658 -17.36 7.87 23.96
CA MET A 658 -16.06 7.23 24.09
C MET A 658 -15.29 7.92 25.21
N GLU A 659 -14.97 7.19 26.28
CA GLU A 659 -14.07 7.66 27.33
C GLU A 659 -12.63 7.29 26.95
N PHE A 660 -11.70 8.24 27.08
CA PHE A 660 -10.29 8.07 26.78
C PHE A 660 -9.45 8.08 28.06
N THR A 661 -8.28 7.45 28.03
CA THR A 661 -7.32 7.44 29.16
C THR A 661 -6.66 8.80 29.43
N LYS A 662 -6.76 9.75 28.49
CA LYS A 662 -6.25 11.13 28.58
C LYS A 662 -7.23 12.10 27.93
N LYS A 663 -7.02 13.40 28.16
CA LYS A 663 -7.80 14.45 27.51
C LYS A 663 -7.48 14.52 26.02
N VAL A 664 -8.50 14.58 25.17
CA VAL A 664 -8.39 14.60 23.71
C VAL A 664 -8.19 16.05 23.21
N ASP A 665 -7.41 16.23 22.14
CA ASP A 665 -7.41 17.47 21.36
C ASP A 665 -8.79 17.66 20.73
N ARG A 666 -9.53 18.69 21.15
CA ARG A 666 -10.88 18.97 20.68
C ARG A 666 -10.96 19.14 19.16
N ASN A 667 -10.00 19.83 18.53
CA ASN A 667 -10.08 20.16 17.11
C ASN A 667 -9.97 18.90 16.24
N ILE A 668 -9.24 17.89 16.72
CA ILE A 668 -9.08 16.60 16.08
C ILE A 668 -10.23 15.65 16.49
N ALA A 669 -10.67 15.71 17.75
CA ALA A 669 -11.79 14.92 18.26
C ALA A 669 -13.14 15.27 17.62
N GLU A 670 -13.38 16.53 17.28
CA GLU A 670 -14.65 16.99 16.70
C GLU A 670 -14.66 16.92 15.16
N ASP A 671 -13.64 16.33 14.53
CA ASP A 671 -13.64 15.99 13.10
C ASP A 671 -14.51 14.75 12.83
N GLU A 672 -15.54 14.94 12.01
CA GLU A 672 -16.57 13.94 11.68
C GLU A 672 -16.00 12.70 10.97
N THR A 673 -14.83 12.82 10.32
CA THR A 673 -14.17 11.75 9.54
C THR A 673 -13.39 10.75 10.41
N ASN A 674 -13.16 11.05 11.69
CA ASN A 674 -12.36 10.20 12.59
C ASN A 674 -13.11 8.99 13.17
N TYR A 675 -14.38 8.82 12.79
CA TYR A 675 -15.32 7.86 13.38
C TYR A 675 -16.13 7.17 12.27
N ILE A 676 -15.67 5.99 11.84
CA ILE A 676 -16.24 5.28 10.69
C ILE A 676 -17.18 4.17 11.16
N PHE A 677 -18.45 4.25 10.77
CA PHE A 677 -19.48 3.26 11.04
C PHE A 677 -19.63 2.29 9.87
N THR A 678 -19.47 1.00 10.12
CA THR A 678 -19.70 -0.06 9.11
C THR A 678 -21.08 -0.68 9.34
N ASN A 679 -21.97 -0.56 8.35
CA ASN A 679 -23.33 -1.10 8.47
C ASN A 679 -23.39 -2.63 8.25
N THR A 680 -24.55 -3.24 8.51
CA THR A 680 -24.77 -4.70 8.33
C THR A 680 -24.52 -5.21 6.91
N LYS A 681 -24.55 -4.33 5.90
CA LYS A 681 -24.27 -4.59 4.48
C LYS A 681 -22.83 -4.22 4.06
N ASN A 682 -21.95 -3.92 5.02
CA ASN A 682 -20.55 -3.49 4.86
C ASN A 682 -20.34 -2.09 4.26
N ALA A 683 -21.40 -1.30 3.99
CA ALA A 683 -21.19 0.09 3.58
C ALA A 683 -20.69 0.90 4.79
N ARG A 684 -19.63 1.69 4.56
CA ARG A 684 -19.02 2.59 5.53
C ARG A 684 -19.68 3.97 5.47
N LYS A 685 -19.72 4.67 6.60
CA LYS A 685 -20.21 6.04 6.74
C LYS A 685 -19.48 6.73 7.88
N ASP A 686 -19.10 7.99 7.70
CA ASP A 686 -18.59 8.80 8.80
C ASP A 686 -19.74 9.45 9.61
N VAL A 687 -19.43 10.31 10.59
CA VAL A 687 -20.48 10.99 11.39
C VAL A 687 -21.29 11.99 10.54
N LYS A 688 -20.69 12.57 9.51
CA LYS A 688 -21.28 13.56 8.60
C LYS A 688 -22.32 12.94 7.67
N ASP A 689 -22.00 11.78 7.08
CA ASP A 689 -22.90 10.98 6.25
C ASP A 689 -24.12 10.46 7.03
N LEU A 690 -23.98 10.32 8.35
CA LEU A 690 -25.05 9.99 9.28
C LEU A 690 -25.81 11.23 9.81
N LYS A 691 -25.43 12.44 9.38
CA LYS A 691 -25.95 13.73 9.85
C LYS A 691 -25.83 13.90 11.38
N GLY A 692 -24.87 13.23 11.98
CA GLY A 692 -24.54 13.36 13.38
C GLY A 692 -23.78 14.65 13.66
N ARG A 693 -23.36 14.80 14.91
CA ARG A 693 -22.42 15.83 15.36
C ARG A 693 -21.59 15.28 16.50
N ILE A 694 -20.44 15.89 16.74
CA ILE A 694 -19.51 15.49 17.80
C ILE A 694 -19.47 16.56 18.90
N VAL A 695 -19.34 16.12 20.15
CA VAL A 695 -19.11 16.97 21.31
C VAL A 695 -17.98 16.38 22.14
N THR A 696 -16.86 17.11 22.28
CA THR A 696 -15.88 16.82 23.33
C THR A 696 -16.41 17.37 24.64
N GLU A 697 -16.59 16.51 25.63
CA GLU A 697 -17.20 16.88 26.90
C GLU A 697 -16.31 17.77 27.77
N LYS A 698 -16.91 18.46 28.75
CA LYS A 698 -16.20 19.46 29.58
C LYS A 698 -15.03 18.90 30.41
N ASN A 699 -15.01 17.60 30.66
CA ASN A 699 -13.88 16.93 31.33
C ASN A 699 -12.66 16.81 30.40
N GLY A 700 -12.87 16.84 29.08
CA GLY A 700 -11.88 16.60 28.02
C GLY A 700 -11.54 15.12 27.78
N TYR A 701 -12.02 14.20 28.63
CA TYR A 701 -11.75 12.76 28.55
C TYR A 701 -12.82 12.00 27.76
N GLU A 702 -14.00 12.58 27.56
CA GLU A 702 -15.11 11.95 26.84
C GLU A 702 -15.41 12.69 25.54
N VAL A 703 -15.69 11.93 24.49
CA VAL A 703 -16.20 12.44 23.20
C VAL A 703 -17.50 11.72 22.89
N THR A 704 -18.57 12.47 22.64
CA THR A 704 -19.91 11.92 22.35
C THR A 704 -20.31 12.24 20.91
N LEU A 705 -20.58 11.18 20.15
CA LEU A 705 -21.20 11.23 18.83
C LEU A 705 -22.72 11.23 19.04
N ILE A 706 -23.40 12.28 18.58
CA ILE A 706 -24.86 12.41 18.66
C ILE A 706 -25.42 12.23 17.25
N ILE A 707 -26.09 11.11 16.99
CA ILE A 707 -26.48 10.70 15.63
C ILE A 707 -28.01 10.58 15.52
N PRO A 708 -28.69 11.41 14.70
CA PRO A 708 -30.15 11.39 14.57
C PRO A 708 -30.63 10.13 13.84
N ASP A 709 -31.80 9.61 14.25
CA ASP A 709 -32.47 8.43 13.66
C ASP A 709 -31.61 7.15 13.52
N PHE A 710 -30.45 7.09 14.19
CA PHE A 710 -29.49 5.99 14.12
C PHE A 710 -29.94 4.80 14.96
N LYS A 711 -30.03 3.63 14.32
CA LYS A 711 -30.36 2.35 14.96
C LYS A 711 -29.12 1.47 15.01
N VAL A 712 -28.68 1.12 16.22
CA VAL A 712 -27.49 0.29 16.47
C VAL A 712 -27.62 -1.08 15.79
N ALA A 713 -28.82 -1.65 15.76
CA ALA A 713 -29.11 -2.94 15.13
C ALA A 713 -28.81 -3.00 13.62
N ASP A 714 -28.75 -1.84 12.93
CA ASP A 714 -28.42 -1.79 11.50
C ASP A 714 -26.90 -1.77 11.24
N TYR A 715 -26.06 -1.70 12.29
CA TYR A 715 -24.61 -1.54 12.22
C TYR A 715 -23.82 -2.66 12.90
N LYS A 716 -22.60 -2.92 12.38
CA LYS A 716 -21.69 -3.97 12.88
C LYS A 716 -20.63 -3.41 13.81
N GLU A 717 -19.96 -2.35 13.39
CA GLU A 717 -18.84 -1.74 14.11
C GLU A 717 -18.75 -0.22 13.92
N LEU A 718 -18.17 0.45 14.92
CA LEU A 718 -17.61 1.79 14.85
C LEU A 718 -16.09 1.67 14.96
N ARG A 719 -15.37 2.32 14.07
CA ARG A 719 -13.91 2.38 14.00
C ARG A 719 -13.46 3.78 14.35
N ILE A 720 -12.66 3.89 15.41
CA ILE A 720 -12.10 5.13 15.97
C ILE A 720 -10.65 5.19 15.51
N LEU A 721 -10.34 6.16 14.65
CA LEU A 721 -9.06 6.22 13.96
C LEU A 721 -7.89 6.63 14.87
N ASP A 722 -6.71 6.09 14.57
CA ASP A 722 -5.48 6.36 15.33
C ASP A 722 -4.88 7.78 15.13
N VAL A 723 -5.54 8.58 14.29
CA VAL A 723 -5.21 9.99 14.02
C VAL A 723 -5.62 10.92 15.16
N LEU A 724 -6.55 10.48 16.02
CA LEU A 724 -6.91 11.19 17.25
C LEU A 724 -5.67 11.43 18.11
N LYS A 725 -5.58 12.60 18.75
CA LYS A 725 -4.47 12.95 19.64
C LYS A 725 -4.97 13.36 21.02
N ASP A 726 -4.15 13.10 22.05
CA ASP A 726 -4.32 13.79 23.33
C ASP A 726 -3.91 15.27 23.22
N ILE A 727 -4.26 16.08 24.22
CA ILE A 727 -3.89 17.51 24.29
C ILE A 727 -2.37 17.79 24.33
N ASP A 728 -1.55 16.75 24.45
CA ASP A 728 -0.08 16.84 24.38
C ASP A 728 0.46 16.37 23.02
N GLY A 729 -0.42 16.04 22.06
CA GLY A 729 -0.07 15.64 20.70
C GLY A 729 0.20 14.15 20.49
N ASN A 730 0.08 13.31 21.53
CA ASN A 730 0.30 11.87 21.40
C ASN A 730 -0.87 11.25 20.63
N ARG A 731 -0.60 10.53 19.54
CA ARG A 731 -1.61 9.78 18.79
C ARG A 731 -2.20 8.63 19.62
N LEU A 732 -3.45 8.28 19.32
CA LEU A 732 -4.13 7.12 19.88
C LEU A 732 -3.30 5.87 19.58
N ASN A 733 -3.01 5.06 20.61
CA ASN A 733 -2.01 4.00 20.57
C ASN A 733 -2.21 2.98 19.42
N THR A 734 -3.46 2.75 19.03
CA THR A 734 -3.86 1.91 17.90
C THR A 734 -5.27 2.31 17.49
N GLU A 735 -5.67 1.93 16.28
CA GLU A 735 -7.06 2.04 15.84
C GLU A 735 -7.95 1.16 16.73
N THR A 736 -9.02 1.76 17.24
CA THR A 736 -9.96 1.08 18.15
C THR A 736 -11.26 0.76 17.41
N VAL A 737 -11.66 -0.52 17.39
CA VAL A 737 -12.94 -0.95 16.83
C VAL A 737 -13.90 -1.30 17.97
N TYR A 738 -15.07 -0.64 18.02
CA TYR A 738 -16.18 -1.01 18.88
C TYR A 738 -17.19 -1.84 18.08
N ASN A 739 -17.50 -3.05 18.58
CA ASN A 739 -18.45 -3.94 17.92
C ASN A 739 -19.85 -3.76 18.53
N PHE A 740 -20.80 -3.27 17.72
CA PHE A 740 -22.17 -2.99 18.16
C PHE A 740 -22.99 -4.25 18.53
N VAL A 741 -22.62 -5.42 17.99
CA VAL A 741 -23.29 -6.70 18.28
C VAL A 741 -22.77 -7.33 19.58
N ALA A 742 -21.47 -7.25 19.83
CA ALA A 742 -20.84 -7.77 21.03
C ALA A 742 -20.87 -6.80 22.22
N GLY A 743 -21.06 -5.50 21.97
CA GLY A 743 -20.99 -4.44 22.98
C GLY A 743 -19.59 -4.22 23.54
N THR A 744 -18.55 -4.65 22.82
CA THR A 744 -17.16 -4.67 23.29
C THR A 744 -16.23 -3.87 22.39
N ILE A 745 -15.20 -3.29 23.00
CA ILE A 745 -14.05 -2.76 22.30
C ILE A 745 -13.12 -3.92 21.94
N SER A 746 -12.80 -4.04 20.65
CA SER A 746 -11.57 -4.66 20.17
C SER A 746 -10.62 -3.57 19.69
N ASN A 747 -9.63 -3.23 20.52
CA ASN A 747 -8.36 -2.74 19.98
C ASN A 747 -7.85 -3.83 19.02
N ASN A 748 -7.28 -3.44 17.88
CA ASN A 748 -7.05 -4.36 16.75
C ASN A 748 -5.96 -5.41 17.06
N ALA A 749 -6.36 -6.42 17.82
CA ALA A 749 -5.55 -7.51 18.31
C ALA A 749 -6.04 -8.81 17.70
N ASN A 750 -5.10 -9.67 17.35
CA ASN A 750 -5.32 -10.89 16.57
C ASN A 750 -6.03 -12.01 17.35
N TYR A 751 -6.76 -11.71 18.43
CA TYR A 751 -7.58 -12.62 19.24
C TYR A 751 -9.02 -12.10 19.41
N THR A 752 -9.98 -12.98 19.66
CA THR A 752 -11.31 -12.62 20.19
C THR A 752 -11.31 -12.69 21.72
N ILE A 753 -12.19 -11.93 22.37
CA ILE A 753 -12.66 -12.22 23.73
C ILE A 753 -14.17 -12.36 23.65
N THR A 754 -14.70 -13.52 24.05
CA THR A 754 -16.12 -13.86 23.96
C THR A 754 -16.61 -14.36 25.32
N LYS A 755 -17.63 -13.73 25.89
CA LYS A 755 -18.29 -14.25 27.10
C LYS A 755 -19.20 -15.41 26.72
N GLN A 756 -18.94 -16.59 27.29
CA GLN A 756 -19.69 -17.82 27.10
C GLN A 756 -20.98 -17.82 27.92
N ALA A 757 -21.94 -18.68 27.55
CA ALA A 757 -23.24 -18.79 28.22
C ALA A 757 -23.15 -19.33 29.67
N ASP A 758 -22.04 -19.96 30.04
CA ASP A 758 -21.72 -20.43 31.40
C ASP A 758 -21.08 -19.33 32.28
N GLY A 759 -20.83 -18.15 31.73
CA GLY A 759 -20.21 -17.01 32.40
C GLY A 759 -18.70 -16.87 32.17
N THR A 760 -18.03 -17.88 31.59
CA THR A 760 -16.59 -17.84 31.34
C THR A 760 -16.21 -16.87 30.21
N PHE A 761 -14.97 -16.39 30.19
CA PHE A 761 -14.43 -15.56 29.10
C PHE A 761 -13.47 -16.38 28.25
N LEU A 762 -13.87 -16.70 27.01
CA LEU A 762 -13.02 -17.35 26.03
C LEU A 762 -12.16 -16.30 25.31
N ILE A 763 -10.84 -16.45 25.40
CA ILE A 763 -9.82 -15.72 24.66
C ILE A 763 -9.30 -16.67 23.57
N GLU A 764 -9.58 -16.39 22.30
CA GLU A 764 -9.24 -17.28 21.18
C GLU A 764 -8.40 -16.53 20.12
N ALA A 765 -7.19 -16.99 19.86
CA ALA A 765 -6.35 -16.45 18.78
C ALA A 765 -7.00 -16.72 17.40
N LYS A 766 -7.13 -15.68 16.57
CA LYS A 766 -7.82 -15.76 15.26
C LYS A 766 -6.92 -16.23 14.11
N LYS A 767 -5.60 -16.32 14.32
CA LYS A 767 -4.59 -16.52 13.27
C LYS A 767 -3.29 -17.06 13.86
N ASP A 768 -2.50 -17.81 13.08
CA ASP A 768 -1.21 -18.38 13.51
C ASP A 768 -0.11 -17.33 13.82
N ASP A 769 -0.36 -16.06 13.53
CA ASP A 769 0.55 -14.94 13.80
C ASP A 769 0.56 -14.49 15.28
N VAL A 770 -0.35 -15.00 16.14
CA VAL A 770 -0.39 -14.64 17.57
C VAL A 770 0.65 -15.40 18.35
N LYS A 771 1.85 -14.84 18.44
CA LYS A 771 2.95 -15.43 19.21
C LYS A 771 2.79 -15.22 20.71
N GLU A 772 2.35 -14.05 21.17
CA GLU A 772 2.27 -13.75 22.61
C GLU A 772 0.93 -13.15 23.04
N ILE A 773 0.43 -13.54 24.22
CA ILE A 773 -0.73 -12.95 24.90
C ILE A 773 -0.34 -12.53 26.33
N THR A 774 -0.85 -11.39 26.81
CA THR A 774 -0.74 -10.98 28.21
C THR A 774 -2.13 -10.74 28.81
N LEU A 775 -2.51 -11.55 29.81
CA LEU A 775 -3.74 -11.43 30.57
C LEU A 775 -3.48 -10.65 31.86
N LYS A 776 -4.02 -9.42 31.97
CA LYS A 776 -3.91 -8.58 33.17
C LYS A 776 -5.29 -8.14 33.65
N THR A 777 -5.73 -8.59 34.82
CA THR A 777 -7.10 -8.33 35.31
C THR A 777 -7.28 -8.59 36.81
N ASP A 778 -8.01 -7.72 37.51
CA ASP A 778 -8.41 -7.93 38.91
C ASP A 778 -9.78 -8.62 39.07
N ALA A 779 -10.41 -9.03 37.96
CA ALA A 779 -11.73 -9.67 37.96
C ALA A 779 -11.73 -11.03 38.68
N ARG A 780 -12.87 -11.38 39.28
CA ARG A 780 -13.12 -12.67 39.96
C ARG A 780 -13.86 -13.66 39.04
N GLU A 781 -13.33 -13.82 37.85
CA GLU A 781 -13.96 -14.55 36.74
C GLU A 781 -13.03 -15.67 36.24
N THR A 782 -13.56 -16.57 35.42
CA THR A 782 -12.79 -17.64 34.78
C THR A 782 -12.43 -17.26 33.35
N PHE A 783 -11.14 -17.28 33.01
CA PHE A 783 -10.62 -17.01 31.67
C PHE A 783 -10.12 -18.30 31.01
N VAL A 784 -10.55 -18.56 29.79
CA VAL A 784 -10.20 -19.75 29.00
C VAL A 784 -9.38 -19.27 27.80
N VAL A 785 -8.12 -19.71 27.68
CA VAL A 785 -7.21 -19.32 26.59
C VAL A 785 -7.10 -20.46 25.58
N LYS A 786 -7.28 -20.12 24.30
CA LYS A 786 -7.34 -21.04 23.16
C LYS A 786 -6.53 -20.48 21.98
N GLY A 787 -5.85 -21.35 21.24
CA GLY A 787 -4.87 -21.02 20.19
C GLY A 787 -3.45 -21.46 20.54
N ASN A 788 -2.63 -21.69 19.50
CA ASN A 788 -1.21 -22.02 19.66
C ASN A 788 -0.41 -20.72 19.90
N LEU A 789 0.38 -20.65 20.97
CA LEU A 789 1.13 -19.45 21.36
C LEU A 789 2.62 -19.76 21.64
N ASP A 790 3.52 -18.86 21.27
CA ASP A 790 4.90 -18.87 21.78
C ASP A 790 4.93 -18.46 23.27
N LYS A 791 4.04 -17.55 23.72
CA LYS A 791 4.02 -17.07 25.12
C LYS A 791 2.64 -16.67 25.65
N LEU A 792 2.38 -16.96 26.93
CA LEU A 792 1.25 -16.43 27.70
C LEU A 792 1.71 -15.87 29.06
N THR A 793 1.55 -14.56 29.27
CA THR A 793 1.84 -13.90 30.57
C THR A 793 0.55 -13.67 31.35
N ILE A 794 0.52 -14.05 32.64
CA ILE A 794 -0.67 -14.00 33.51
C ILE A 794 -0.39 -13.14 34.75
N ASN A 795 -1.13 -12.03 34.85
CA ASN A 795 -1.17 -11.14 36.01
C ASN A 795 -2.64 -10.91 36.42
N ALA A 796 -3.23 -11.95 36.99
CA ALA A 796 -4.65 -12.06 37.28
C ALA A 796 -4.91 -12.50 38.74
N PRO A 797 -4.60 -11.67 39.76
CA PRO A 797 -4.50 -12.06 41.16
C PRO A 797 -5.79 -12.60 41.81
N ASN A 798 -6.95 -12.39 41.16
CA ASN A 798 -8.27 -12.78 41.65
C ASN A 798 -9.02 -13.77 40.74
N ALA A 799 -8.46 -14.08 39.56
CA ALA A 799 -9.12 -14.88 38.53
C ALA A 799 -8.66 -16.34 38.54
N ASP A 800 -9.48 -17.21 37.96
CA ASP A 800 -9.11 -18.60 37.64
C ASP A 800 -8.81 -18.68 36.12
N VAL A 801 -7.76 -19.41 35.72
CA VAL A 801 -7.31 -19.46 34.31
C VAL A 801 -7.23 -20.90 33.81
N GLU A 802 -7.70 -21.12 32.59
CA GLU A 802 -7.66 -22.39 31.88
C GLU A 802 -6.97 -22.25 30.52
N VAL A 803 -6.09 -23.19 30.16
CA VAL A 803 -5.38 -23.25 28.88
C VAL A 803 -5.82 -24.49 28.11
N LEU A 804 -6.34 -24.32 26.89
CA LEU A 804 -6.89 -25.41 26.06
C LEU A 804 -5.91 -26.00 25.03
N ASP A 805 -5.03 -25.18 24.43
CA ASP A 805 -4.17 -25.58 23.30
C ASP A 805 -2.66 -25.57 23.63
N THR A 806 -1.78 -25.57 22.63
CA THR A 806 -0.32 -25.65 22.86
C THR A 806 0.29 -24.27 23.09
N ILE A 807 1.03 -24.11 24.19
CA ILE A 807 1.79 -22.90 24.51
C ILE A 807 3.25 -23.28 24.76
N GLU A 808 4.20 -22.60 24.12
CA GLU A 808 5.63 -22.84 24.35
C GLU A 808 6.05 -22.36 25.76
N GLU A 809 5.74 -21.11 26.14
CA GLU A 809 6.03 -20.55 27.47
C GLU A 809 4.80 -19.95 28.18
N VAL A 810 4.57 -20.28 29.45
CA VAL A 810 3.59 -19.60 30.32
C VAL A 810 4.33 -18.91 31.47
N VAL A 811 4.08 -17.62 31.68
CA VAL A 811 4.67 -16.83 32.78
C VAL A 811 3.57 -16.39 33.74
N ILE A 812 3.70 -16.75 35.03
CA ILE A 812 2.77 -16.30 36.08
C ILE A 812 3.44 -15.21 36.92
N GLU A 813 2.95 -13.98 36.79
CA GLU A 813 3.31 -12.85 37.65
C GLU A 813 2.43 -12.81 38.91
N ALA A 814 1.13 -13.05 38.74
CA ALA A 814 0.15 -13.13 39.83
C ALA A 814 -1.06 -13.97 39.42
N ILE A 815 -1.55 -14.82 40.33
CA ILE A 815 -2.80 -15.57 40.18
C ILE A 815 -3.48 -15.74 41.55
N LYS A 816 -4.78 -16.03 41.53
CA LYS A 816 -5.52 -16.50 42.72
C LYS A 816 -5.00 -17.88 43.12
N GLY A 817 -4.85 -18.12 44.43
CA GLY A 817 -4.08 -19.25 44.96
C GLY A 817 -4.63 -20.67 44.76
N GLU A 818 -5.63 -20.89 43.89
CA GLU A 818 -6.41 -22.13 43.88
C GLU A 818 -6.46 -22.92 42.56
N THR A 819 -6.42 -22.37 41.34
CA THR A 819 -6.09 -23.19 40.13
C THR A 819 -5.65 -22.41 38.87
N LEU A 820 -4.52 -22.83 38.26
CA LEU A 820 -4.29 -22.79 36.81
C LEU A 820 -4.60 -24.21 36.26
N THR A 821 -5.52 -24.31 35.31
CA THR A 821 -5.89 -25.61 34.69
C THR A 821 -5.27 -25.70 33.30
N ILE A 822 -4.42 -26.69 33.05
CA ILE A 822 -3.78 -26.91 31.76
C ILE A 822 -4.42 -28.16 31.14
N LYS A 823 -5.30 -27.96 30.15
CA LYS A 823 -5.89 -29.04 29.35
C LYS A 823 -5.14 -29.27 28.03
N GLY A 824 -4.45 -28.23 27.55
CA GLY A 824 -3.53 -28.29 26.39
C GLY A 824 -2.11 -28.74 26.74
N ARG A 825 -1.12 -28.30 25.96
CA ARG A 825 0.32 -28.58 26.17
C ARG A 825 1.07 -27.33 26.57
N VAL A 826 1.89 -27.39 27.62
CA VAL A 826 2.80 -26.29 28.01
C VAL A 826 4.22 -26.83 28.10
N LYS A 827 5.17 -26.26 27.36
CA LYS A 827 6.57 -26.72 27.39
C LYS A 827 7.35 -26.12 28.56
N HIS A 828 7.28 -24.81 28.75
CA HIS A 828 7.94 -24.10 29.85
C HIS A 828 6.93 -23.31 30.69
N LEU A 829 7.02 -23.40 32.02
CA LEU A 829 6.24 -22.63 32.98
C LEU A 829 7.16 -21.85 33.92
N VAL A 830 7.04 -20.53 33.91
CA VAL A 830 7.85 -19.60 34.71
C VAL A 830 6.99 -19.02 35.84
N LEU A 831 7.44 -19.14 37.08
CA LEU A 831 6.70 -18.71 38.27
C LEU A 831 7.40 -17.52 38.93
N SER A 832 6.90 -16.31 38.67
CA SER A 832 7.42 -15.04 39.24
C SER A 832 6.61 -14.54 40.44
N THR A 833 5.77 -15.41 41.01
CA THR A 833 4.89 -15.19 42.16
C THR A 833 5.39 -15.95 43.39
N ASP A 834 5.16 -15.40 44.58
CA ASP A 834 5.39 -16.04 45.89
C ASP A 834 4.15 -16.80 46.42
N LYS A 835 2.99 -16.61 45.78
CA LYS A 835 1.72 -17.28 46.13
C LYS A 835 1.68 -18.74 45.67
N LEU A 836 0.85 -19.55 46.36
CA LEU A 836 0.53 -20.93 45.97
C LEU A 836 -0.01 -20.98 44.52
N VAL A 837 0.61 -21.80 43.67
CA VAL A 837 0.11 -22.08 42.31
C VAL A 837 -0.32 -23.54 42.23
N SER A 838 -1.61 -23.79 42.01
CA SER A 838 -2.12 -25.15 41.79
C SER A 838 -2.25 -25.43 40.30
N VAL A 839 -1.53 -26.43 39.80
CA VAL A 839 -1.54 -26.85 38.39
C VAL A 839 -2.31 -28.16 38.26
N LYS A 840 -3.45 -28.13 37.56
CA LYS A 840 -4.24 -29.32 37.21
C LYS A 840 -4.01 -29.65 35.74
N GLY A 841 -3.29 -30.76 35.51
CA GLY A 841 -2.82 -31.16 34.18
C GLY A 841 -1.34 -30.87 34.00
N ILE A 842 -0.60 -31.89 33.54
CA ILE A 842 0.82 -31.80 33.20
C ILE A 842 0.98 -32.45 31.84
N THR A 843 1.88 -31.92 31.02
CA THR A 843 2.29 -32.56 29.78
C THR A 843 3.74 -33.03 29.88
N ALA A 844 4.06 -34.12 29.18
CA ALA A 844 5.41 -34.67 29.16
C ALA A 844 6.43 -33.59 28.77
N ASP A 845 7.63 -33.66 29.38
CA ASP A 845 8.75 -32.75 29.17
C ASP A 845 8.53 -31.28 29.59
N MET A 846 7.45 -31.00 30.34
CA MET A 846 7.19 -29.68 30.92
C MET A 846 8.29 -29.29 31.94
N LYS A 847 8.93 -28.15 31.72
CA LYS A 847 9.88 -27.54 32.67
C LYS A 847 9.20 -26.47 33.52
N ILE A 848 9.48 -26.46 34.81
CA ILE A 848 9.01 -25.42 35.73
C ILE A 848 10.21 -24.67 36.31
N THR A 849 10.23 -23.36 36.10
CA THR A 849 11.28 -22.44 36.55
C THR A 849 10.70 -21.43 37.55
N PRO A 850 11.00 -21.55 38.85
CA PRO A 850 10.68 -20.52 39.84
C PRO A 850 11.65 -19.34 39.72
N ASN A 851 11.14 -18.12 39.61
CA ASN A 851 11.92 -16.88 39.74
C ASN A 851 11.85 -16.30 41.17
N LYS A 852 10.99 -16.88 42.02
CA LYS A 852 10.84 -16.61 43.46
C LYS A 852 10.56 -17.91 44.18
N ASP A 853 10.79 -17.93 45.49
CA ASP A 853 10.37 -19.02 46.36
C ASP A 853 8.86 -19.18 46.30
N VAL A 854 8.40 -20.36 45.89
CA VAL A 854 7.00 -20.61 45.54
C VAL A 854 6.57 -22.00 46.00
N THR A 855 5.32 -22.14 46.43
CA THR A 855 4.70 -23.45 46.63
C THR A 855 3.86 -23.79 45.41
N VAL A 856 4.09 -24.94 44.82
CA VAL A 856 3.36 -25.44 43.65
C VAL A 856 2.63 -26.71 44.03
N LYS A 857 1.35 -26.81 43.66
CA LYS A 857 0.54 -28.00 43.86
C LYS A 857 0.28 -28.67 42.51
N ILE A 858 0.99 -29.75 42.22
CA ILE A 858 0.94 -30.44 40.94
C ILE A 858 0.06 -31.69 41.11
N ASN A 859 -1.05 -31.79 40.37
CA ASN A 859 -2.01 -32.90 40.45
C ASN A 859 -2.51 -33.26 41.88
N GLY A 860 -2.41 -32.33 42.82
CA GLY A 860 -2.82 -32.50 44.22
C GLY A 860 -1.66 -32.65 45.22
N GLU A 861 -0.44 -32.91 44.77
CA GLU A 861 0.75 -32.98 45.65
C GLU A 861 1.46 -31.62 45.75
N GLU A 862 1.78 -31.18 46.96
CA GLU A 862 2.40 -29.89 47.23
C GLU A 862 3.93 -29.99 47.30
N SER A 863 4.61 -29.16 46.51
CA SER A 863 6.07 -29.05 46.45
C SER A 863 6.51 -27.60 46.67
N LYS A 864 7.46 -27.41 47.58
CA LYS A 864 8.16 -26.13 47.75
C LYS A 864 9.38 -26.06 46.84
N LEU A 865 9.44 -25.00 46.03
CA LEU A 865 10.52 -24.70 45.10
C LEU A 865 11.20 -23.39 45.53
N ASN A 866 12.54 -23.39 45.50
CA ASN A 866 13.37 -22.19 45.63
C ASN A 866 13.67 -21.67 44.22
N LYS A 867 13.86 -20.36 44.04
CA LYS A 867 14.29 -19.74 42.78
C LYS A 867 15.52 -20.39 42.10
N ASP A 868 16.36 -21.09 42.87
CA ASP A 868 17.59 -21.74 42.37
C ASP A 868 17.38 -23.21 41.91
N VAL A 869 16.13 -23.67 41.72
CA VAL A 869 15.79 -25.09 41.44
C VAL A 869 14.99 -25.26 40.15
N LEU A 870 15.59 -25.88 39.14
CA LEU A 870 14.86 -26.34 37.95
C LEU A 870 14.11 -27.63 38.25
N VAL A 871 12.83 -27.70 37.85
CA VAL A 871 12.03 -28.92 37.91
C VAL A 871 11.70 -29.40 36.51
N VAL A 872 12.05 -30.65 36.22
CA VAL A 872 11.60 -31.38 35.03
C VAL A 872 10.60 -32.44 35.48
N VAL A 873 9.42 -32.47 34.85
CA VAL A 873 8.41 -33.51 35.11
C VAL A 873 8.55 -34.63 34.07
N ASP A 874 8.47 -35.87 34.53
CA ASP A 874 8.57 -37.05 33.67
C ASP A 874 7.31 -37.29 32.82
N ALA A 875 7.45 -38.10 31.77
CA ALA A 875 6.39 -38.38 30.80
C ALA A 875 5.12 -39.03 31.41
N ASP A 876 5.26 -39.67 32.58
CA ASP A 876 4.16 -40.29 33.34
C ASP A 876 3.49 -39.31 34.33
N GLY A 877 3.97 -38.07 34.42
CA GLY A 877 3.37 -37.00 35.23
C GLY A 877 3.41 -37.24 36.73
N LYS A 878 4.43 -37.95 37.24
CA LYS A 878 4.49 -38.46 38.63
C LYS A 878 5.80 -38.26 39.37
N LYS A 879 6.90 -37.93 38.71
CA LYS A 879 8.21 -37.81 39.37
C LYS A 879 8.81 -36.42 39.18
N VAL A 880 8.78 -35.65 40.26
CA VAL A 880 9.48 -34.36 40.38
C VAL A 880 10.97 -34.63 40.58
N THR A 881 11.77 -34.48 39.53
CA THR A 881 13.23 -34.52 39.67
C THR A 881 13.71 -33.10 40.00
N LYS A 882 14.10 -32.87 41.25
CA LYS A 882 14.76 -31.61 41.66
C LYS A 882 16.17 -31.60 41.09
N VAL A 883 16.43 -30.74 40.11
CA VAL A 883 17.77 -30.49 39.60
C VAL A 883 18.35 -29.32 40.38
N ASP A 884 19.17 -29.64 41.38
CA ASP A 884 20.04 -28.66 42.03
C ASP A 884 21.12 -28.27 41.00
N ALA A 885 21.18 -26.99 40.62
CA ALA A 885 22.05 -26.50 39.55
C ALA A 885 23.53 -26.86 39.78
N LYS A 886 23.92 -27.04 41.04
CA LYS A 886 25.27 -27.43 41.46
C LYS A 886 25.68 -28.85 41.04
N ALA A 887 24.74 -29.78 40.92
CA ALA A 887 25.02 -31.19 40.59
C ALA A 887 25.32 -31.40 39.09
N ASN A 888 24.83 -30.53 38.21
CA ASN A 888 25.15 -30.60 36.77
C ASN A 888 26.62 -30.23 36.49
N LEU A 889 27.28 -29.48 37.38
CA LEU A 889 28.71 -29.18 37.27
C LEU A 889 29.56 -30.46 37.47
N GLU A 890 29.20 -31.29 38.45
CA GLU A 890 29.87 -32.58 38.71
C GLU A 890 29.61 -33.60 37.58
N ALA A 891 28.38 -33.66 37.06
CA ALA A 891 28.03 -34.54 35.94
C ALA A 891 28.69 -34.12 34.60
N ALA A 892 28.96 -32.82 34.41
CA ALA A 892 29.73 -32.33 33.26
C ALA A 892 31.19 -32.81 33.32
N VAL A 893 31.82 -32.79 34.50
CA VAL A 893 33.20 -33.29 34.71
C VAL A 893 33.32 -34.78 34.41
N THR A 894 32.35 -35.62 34.80
CA THR A 894 32.38 -37.07 34.49
C THR A 894 32.32 -37.38 32.98
N ASN A 895 31.73 -36.51 32.17
CA ASN A 895 31.71 -36.69 30.71
C ASN A 895 33.03 -36.30 30.03
N VAL A 896 33.83 -35.43 30.65
CA VAL A 896 35.19 -35.09 30.17
C VAL A 896 36.14 -36.30 30.29
N GLU A 897 36.02 -37.10 31.36
CA GLU A 897 36.83 -38.33 31.53
C GLU A 897 36.68 -39.34 30.37
N LYS A 898 35.50 -39.35 29.73
CA LYS A 898 35.17 -40.22 28.59
C LYS A 898 35.74 -39.73 27.25
N ALA A 899 35.85 -38.41 27.08
CA ALA A 899 36.43 -37.80 25.87
C ALA A 899 37.94 -38.02 25.80
N VAL A 900 38.64 -37.82 26.93
CA VAL A 900 40.11 -37.95 27.03
C VAL A 900 40.58 -39.39 26.77
N THR A 901 39.75 -40.40 27.06
CA THR A 901 40.10 -41.82 26.84
C THR A 901 39.76 -42.37 25.45
N THR A 902 38.98 -41.66 24.62
CA THR A 902 38.46 -42.21 23.35
C THR A 902 38.80 -41.41 22.10
N GLY A 903 39.30 -40.17 22.21
CA GLY A 903 39.76 -39.39 21.06
C GLY A 903 38.65 -38.89 20.14
N VAL A 904 37.41 -38.84 20.63
CA VAL A 904 36.24 -38.33 19.91
C VAL A 904 35.89 -36.93 20.41
N ALA A 905 35.65 -35.99 19.49
CA ALA A 905 35.17 -34.65 19.84
C ALA A 905 33.73 -34.70 20.39
N ILE A 906 33.46 -34.03 21.50
CA ILE A 906 32.14 -33.93 22.12
C ILE A 906 31.76 -32.44 22.22
N GLU A 907 30.60 -32.09 21.68
CA GLU A 907 30.03 -30.74 21.78
C GLU A 907 29.29 -30.60 23.13
N LEU A 908 29.82 -29.79 24.05
CA LEU A 908 29.13 -29.46 25.31
C LEU A 908 28.23 -28.24 25.12
N LYS A 909 26.91 -28.44 25.25
CA LYS A 909 25.95 -27.34 25.42
C LYS A 909 25.75 -27.05 26.90
N VAL A 910 26.33 -25.97 27.39
CA VAL A 910 25.87 -25.30 28.61
C VAL A 910 24.70 -24.41 28.20
N THR A 911 23.49 -24.70 28.70
CA THR A 911 22.33 -23.80 28.55
C THR A 911 22.44 -22.62 29.50
N GLU A 912 21.95 -21.46 29.06
CA GLU A 912 22.13 -20.16 29.72
C GLU A 912 21.80 -20.18 31.22
N ASP A 913 22.80 -19.84 32.05
CA ASP A 913 22.59 -19.36 33.41
C ASP A 913 23.55 -18.19 33.66
N LYS A 914 23.06 -17.10 34.25
CA LYS A 914 23.72 -15.77 34.19
C LYS A 914 24.80 -15.53 35.23
N ASP A 915 25.03 -16.47 36.14
CA ASP A 915 25.91 -16.30 37.31
C ASP A 915 27.25 -17.05 37.24
N ILE A 916 27.56 -17.76 36.14
CA ILE A 916 28.87 -18.40 35.95
C ILE A 916 29.85 -17.44 35.28
N LYS A 917 30.88 -16.97 36.01
CA LYS A 917 31.88 -16.02 35.50
C LYS A 917 33.01 -16.73 34.76
N GLU A 918 33.53 -16.09 33.72
CA GLU A 918 34.68 -16.59 32.93
C GLU A 918 35.87 -17.01 33.81
N ALA A 919 36.18 -16.23 34.86
CA ALA A 919 37.28 -16.48 35.78
C ALA A 919 37.12 -17.78 36.59
N ASP A 920 35.90 -18.17 36.96
CA ASP A 920 35.64 -19.35 37.80
C ASP A 920 35.75 -20.63 36.96
N VAL A 921 35.28 -20.61 35.70
CA VAL A 921 35.46 -21.70 34.74
C VAL A 921 36.93 -21.86 34.38
N LYS A 922 37.65 -20.75 34.16
CA LYS A 922 39.08 -20.75 33.88
C LYS A 922 39.89 -21.35 35.03
N ALA A 923 39.64 -20.91 36.26
CA ALA A 923 40.34 -21.42 37.44
C ALA A 923 40.11 -22.92 37.67
N ALA A 924 38.87 -23.40 37.45
CA ALA A 924 38.54 -24.83 37.53
C ALA A 924 39.27 -25.66 36.46
N LEU A 925 39.38 -25.14 35.23
CA LEU A 925 40.04 -25.83 34.13
C LEU A 925 41.58 -25.84 34.28
N GLU A 926 42.17 -24.72 34.72
CA GLU A 926 43.62 -24.63 35.04
C GLU A 926 43.99 -25.57 36.19
N ALA A 927 43.19 -25.63 37.27
CA ALA A 927 43.40 -26.56 38.37
C ALA A 927 43.34 -28.03 37.93
N TYR A 928 42.32 -28.41 37.14
CA TYR A 928 42.14 -29.79 36.67
C TYR A 928 43.24 -30.26 35.71
N LEU A 929 43.73 -29.40 34.82
CA LEU A 929 44.83 -29.71 33.91
C LEU A 929 46.15 -29.92 34.67
N THR A 930 46.46 -29.04 35.62
CA THR A 930 47.65 -29.16 36.48
C THR A 930 47.59 -30.43 37.35
N GLU A 931 46.43 -30.77 37.91
CA GLU A 931 46.24 -31.98 38.74
C GLU A 931 46.38 -33.30 37.94
N LYS A 932 45.90 -33.34 36.69
CA LYS A 932 45.91 -34.58 35.87
C LYS A 932 47.20 -34.79 35.06
N ALA A 933 47.93 -33.72 34.70
CA ALA A 933 49.12 -33.81 33.85
C ALA A 933 50.45 -33.58 34.59
N GLY A 934 50.43 -33.02 35.81
CA GLY A 934 51.63 -32.91 36.67
C GLY A 934 52.61 -31.79 36.32
N GLU A 935 52.22 -30.86 35.44
CA GLU A 935 52.96 -29.64 35.07
C GLU A 935 52.00 -28.44 35.14
N ASP A 936 52.52 -27.21 35.32
CA ASP A 936 51.70 -26.00 35.39
C ASP A 936 51.22 -25.53 34.00
N TYR A 937 49.90 -25.35 33.84
CA TYR A 937 49.28 -24.83 32.60
C TYR A 937 48.73 -23.41 32.78
N LYS A 938 48.81 -22.59 31.72
CA LYS A 938 48.17 -21.26 31.64
C LYS A 938 47.23 -21.19 30.46
N VAL A 939 45.98 -20.80 30.71
CA VAL A 939 44.97 -20.50 29.69
C VAL A 939 45.00 -19.00 29.38
N THR A 940 45.11 -18.65 28.10
CA THR A 940 45.15 -17.24 27.64
C THR A 940 44.08 -17.00 26.59
N ALA A 941 43.31 -15.91 26.73
CA ALA A 941 42.30 -15.48 25.79
C ALA A 941 42.57 -14.01 25.41
N ASN A 942 42.50 -13.69 24.11
CA ASN A 942 42.73 -12.34 23.56
C ASN A 942 41.80 -12.11 22.35
N ASN A 943 41.48 -10.84 22.07
CA ASN A 943 40.50 -10.39 21.07
C ASN A 943 40.77 -10.87 19.61
N PHE A 944 39.70 -11.00 18.83
CA PHE A 944 39.57 -11.98 17.71
C PHE A 944 39.94 -11.53 16.27
N LYS A 945 40.61 -12.46 15.51
CA LYS A 945 40.51 -12.80 14.05
C LYS A 945 41.52 -13.94 13.74
N VAL A 946 41.64 -14.66 12.60
CA VAL A 946 41.20 -14.55 11.17
C VAL A 946 40.75 -15.94 10.63
N VAL A 947 40.07 -15.94 9.46
CA VAL A 947 39.69 -17.04 8.53
C VAL A 947 40.81 -18.04 8.15
N GLY A 948 40.46 -19.32 7.85
CA GLY A 948 41.28 -20.21 6.99
C GLY A 948 41.25 -21.72 7.30
N ASP A 949 41.18 -22.56 6.27
CA ASP A 949 41.21 -24.05 6.31
C ASP A 949 42.56 -24.65 6.74
N LEU A 950 42.57 -25.85 7.35
CA LEU A 950 43.65 -26.83 7.11
C LEU A 950 43.31 -28.28 7.50
N THR A 951 43.95 -29.19 6.79
CA THR A 951 43.91 -30.66 6.82
C THR A 951 44.57 -31.30 8.06
N ILE A 952 44.18 -32.54 8.39
CA ILE A 952 44.83 -33.39 9.39
C ILE A 952 46.04 -34.12 8.79
N SER A 953 47.21 -34.04 9.44
CA SER A 953 48.32 -34.99 9.22
C SER A 953 49.13 -35.23 10.49
N ASP A 954 49.00 -36.46 11.03
CA ASP A 954 49.82 -37.17 12.02
C ASP A 954 50.56 -36.44 13.19
N ARG A 955 50.17 -36.85 14.39
CA ARG A 955 50.94 -36.99 15.66
C ARG A 955 51.35 -35.74 16.44
N ASN A 956 50.92 -35.76 17.72
CA ASN A 956 51.32 -34.92 18.84
C ASN A 956 50.74 -33.48 18.91
N VAL A 957 49.45 -33.32 18.57
CA VAL A 957 48.63 -32.22 19.07
C VAL A 957 47.29 -32.79 19.57
N VAL A 958 46.98 -32.57 20.84
CA VAL A 958 45.63 -32.80 21.39
C VAL A 958 44.89 -31.47 21.33
N SER A 959 43.80 -31.41 20.57
CA SER A 959 42.89 -30.26 20.55
C SER A 959 41.51 -30.73 21.01
N ALA A 960 40.93 -29.98 21.95
CA ALA A 960 39.57 -30.18 22.43
C ALA A 960 38.79 -28.88 22.19
N VAL A 961 37.58 -29.00 21.63
CA VAL A 961 36.74 -27.86 21.28
C VAL A 961 35.66 -27.72 22.35
N PHE A 962 35.57 -26.55 22.98
CA PHE A 962 34.51 -26.21 23.93
C PHE A 962 33.94 -24.83 23.60
N VAL A 963 32.63 -24.68 23.71
CA VAL A 963 31.91 -23.44 23.39
C VAL A 963 31.28 -22.88 24.67
N VAL A 964 31.75 -21.71 25.09
CA VAL A 964 31.08 -20.82 26.04
C VAL A 964 31.30 -19.40 25.54
N LYS A 965 30.26 -18.55 25.53
CA LYS A 965 30.39 -17.12 25.26
C LYS A 965 29.64 -16.32 26.32
N GLU A 966 30.37 -15.45 27.01
CA GLU A 966 29.81 -14.48 27.95
C GLU A 966 29.14 -13.34 27.14
N ALA A 967 27.92 -12.94 27.51
CA ALA A 967 27.23 -11.80 26.93
C ALA A 967 27.28 -10.61 27.90
N LYS A 968 28.16 -9.64 27.63
CA LYS A 968 28.21 -8.36 28.34
C LYS A 968 27.50 -7.27 27.54
N GLY A 969 26.55 -6.60 28.18
CA GLY A 969 25.94 -5.37 27.68
C GLY A 969 24.76 -5.59 26.72
N THR A 970 23.76 -4.73 26.84
CA THR A 970 22.53 -4.73 26.03
C THR A 970 22.74 -3.97 24.72
N GLU A 971 23.20 -4.67 23.69
CA GLU A 971 23.00 -4.35 22.27
C GLU A 971 23.22 -5.63 21.45
N SER A 972 22.75 -5.67 20.19
CA SER A 972 22.88 -6.82 19.26
C SER A 972 21.96 -8.02 19.51
N LYS A 973 20.69 -7.89 19.08
CA LYS A 973 19.85 -9.03 18.68
C LYS A 973 19.64 -9.04 17.15
N GLU A 974 20.73 -9.09 16.38
CA GLU A 974 20.70 -9.73 15.06
C GLU A 974 22.10 -10.10 14.57
N LEU A 975 22.18 -11.24 13.88
CA LEU A 975 23.30 -11.76 13.07
C LEU A 975 24.70 -11.81 13.71
N ILE A 976 25.20 -13.05 13.91
CA ILE A 976 26.35 -13.60 13.17
C ILE A 976 26.37 -15.11 13.37
N LYS A 977 26.19 -15.87 12.28
CA LYS A 977 26.73 -17.23 12.15
C LYS A 977 28.18 -17.08 11.71
N GLU A 978 29.16 -17.33 12.57
CA GLU A 978 30.52 -17.68 12.11
C GLU A 978 31.39 -18.26 13.24
N ASN A 979 32.30 -19.17 12.85
CA ASN A 979 33.13 -19.95 13.76
C ASN A 979 34.43 -19.22 14.13
N ILE A 980 34.98 -19.48 15.33
CA ILE A 980 36.26 -18.92 15.78
C ILE A 980 37.19 -20.03 16.30
N LYS A 981 38.48 -19.97 15.91
CA LYS A 981 39.57 -20.86 16.35
C LYS A 981 40.31 -20.30 17.57
N VAL A 982 40.84 -21.19 18.42
CA VAL A 982 41.87 -20.89 19.43
C VAL A 982 43.06 -21.83 19.22
N ILE A 983 44.29 -21.33 19.43
CA ILE A 983 45.54 -22.09 19.30
C ILE A 983 46.16 -22.27 20.70
N ILE A 984 46.57 -23.50 21.03
CA ILE A 984 47.33 -23.81 22.24
C ILE A 984 48.81 -23.99 21.87
N ASN A 985 49.70 -23.23 22.50
CA ASN A 985 51.15 -23.43 22.41
C ASN A 985 51.67 -23.95 23.76
N LYS A 986 52.65 -24.87 23.71
CA LYS A 986 53.42 -25.28 24.89
C LYS A 986 54.28 -24.10 25.36
N ALA A 987 54.32 -23.82 26.66
CA ALA A 987 55.26 -22.87 27.21
C ALA A 987 56.70 -23.35 26.97
N ALA A 988 57.54 -22.50 26.38
CA ALA A 988 58.97 -22.74 26.34
C ALA A 988 59.55 -22.52 27.75
N GLN A 989 60.47 -23.39 28.18
CA GLN A 989 61.24 -23.14 29.39
C GLN A 989 62.12 -21.90 29.20
N GLU A 990 61.91 -20.87 30.01
CA GLU A 990 62.98 -19.95 30.39
C GLU A 990 63.64 -20.52 31.66
N ASP A 991 64.66 -21.36 31.46
CA ASP A 991 65.72 -21.57 32.45
C ASP A 991 66.93 -20.68 32.06
N ALA A 992 67.74 -20.31 33.05
CA ALA A 992 68.70 -19.21 32.96
C ALA A 992 70.05 -19.52 32.24
N GLU A 993 70.77 -18.43 31.94
CA GLU A 993 72.05 -18.25 31.20
C GLU A 993 72.00 -18.23 29.66
#